data_AF-L0DP08-F1
#
_entry.id   AF-L0DP08-F1
#
_cell.length_a   1.000
_cell.length_b   1.000
_cell.length_c   1.000
_cell.angle_alpha   90.00
_cell.angle_beta   90.00
_cell.angle_gamma   90.00
#
_symmetry.space_group_name_H-M   'P 1'
#
loop_
_entity.id
_entity.type
_entity.pdbx_description
1 polymer ?
#
loop_
_entity_poly.entity_id
_entity_poly.type
_entity_poly.pdbx_seq_one_letter_code
_entity_poly.pdbx_strand_id
1 'polypeptide(L)'
;MARQLILGLGAGQCGLELFSDILGRQPYTRVNCQQPPLLPWNRVEGVPGIRDRLTRLLATTRERFVGDVASFYLPYVEQAVAFDPTIRMVCLKRPADEVVAGFLAALNQAPRTPVDHWAEHPQPPFEHHLLWSKTFPKYDVVDRESGIRRYWAEYYAIADEWSRRFPEQFRVVDTERLTTADGVLDVLSFCGFPWSDQVVVTGKNPAVRVHPDPGPPPHPYPNPLDPRRCVVLVPFSSFIQSDCEQALKELERRGYQVRRVGGFSQIDQARNLLATDALLEGFEETLWIDSDIAFHPDDVEKLRQHHLPIVCGIYPQKGKHSLACHMMPGTPSTVFGKDGNVVELLYAATGFLLIRREVYLSVQRELDLPTTNEQFGKPMIPFFLPMIRPHDEGSWYLAEDYAFCHRARDCGFKIYADTSIRLWHIGTYRYGWEDAGLDRPRFASFTLNFKDGGVGDPPVATADAKPAVLEFLARHPWPSEKPKVPPPPIRNWLFPSTQAVFEETIPQDARVIVEVGSFTGRSTRFLADHAPTALVIAIDHWRGSPEMANDPEVVAFLPRLYETFLAECWLFRDRVVPVRRSSLEGLREVADAGLRPDVIFIDADHSYEAVRADLACALDLFPQARIIGDDWNWGSVRQAVQEACRARRLQCEVHGVGWRILPVGGAEAIDKTPKDTGHL
;
A
#
# COMPACT_ATOMS: atom_id res chain seq x y z
N MET A 1 26.70 34.03 -29.70
CA MET A 1 28.04 33.58 -29.22
C MET A 1 27.90 32.15 -28.73
N ALA A 2 28.93 31.31 -28.90
CA ALA A 2 28.94 29.99 -28.30
C ALA A 2 28.89 30.12 -26.76
N ARG A 3 28.11 29.27 -26.10
CA ARG A 3 28.06 29.20 -24.63
C ARG A 3 29.24 28.37 -24.13
N GLN A 4 29.82 28.78 -23.01
CA GLN A 4 30.94 28.11 -22.37
C GLN A 4 30.45 27.34 -21.15
N LEU A 5 30.66 26.02 -21.15
CA LEU A 5 30.40 25.18 -19.98
C LEU A 5 31.59 25.21 -19.01
N ILE A 6 31.29 25.35 -17.72
CA ILE A 6 32.26 25.36 -16.63
C ILE A 6 31.82 24.37 -15.54
N LEU A 7 32.67 23.42 -15.17
CA LEU A 7 32.45 22.56 -14.00
C LEU A 7 33.48 22.83 -12.92
N GLY A 8 33.03 23.05 -11.70
CA GLY A 8 33.91 23.04 -10.53
C GLY A 8 33.79 21.72 -9.78
N LEU A 9 34.91 21.18 -9.31
CA LEU A 9 34.93 19.95 -8.54
C LEU A 9 36.10 19.93 -7.54
N GLY A 10 36.16 18.89 -6.72
CA GLY A 10 37.12 18.69 -5.64
C GLY A 10 36.58 17.70 -4.63
N ALA A 11 37.42 17.20 -3.72
CA ALA A 11 37.07 16.11 -2.80
C ALA A 11 36.05 16.49 -1.69
N GLY A 12 35.25 17.54 -1.86
CA GLY A 12 34.42 18.12 -0.79
C GLY A 12 35.26 18.85 0.27
N GLN A 13 34.63 19.74 1.05
CA GLN A 13 35.31 20.59 2.05
C GLN A 13 36.53 21.39 1.51
N CYS A 14 36.62 21.54 0.19
CA CYS A 14 37.75 22.12 -0.53
C CYS A 14 37.53 23.56 -1.03
N GLY A 15 36.45 24.22 -0.62
CA GLY A 15 36.15 25.60 -1.05
C GLY A 15 35.27 25.72 -2.29
N LEU A 16 34.47 24.69 -2.60
CA LEU A 16 33.53 24.71 -3.75
C LEU A 16 32.52 25.87 -3.68
N GLU A 17 32.03 26.22 -2.49
CA GLU A 17 31.12 27.36 -2.30
C GLU A 17 31.80 28.69 -2.65
N LEU A 18 33.05 28.88 -2.22
CA LEU A 18 33.85 30.05 -2.57
C LEU A 18 34.04 30.14 -4.09
N PHE A 19 34.36 29.02 -4.74
CA PHE A 19 34.54 29.01 -6.18
C PHE A 19 33.24 29.29 -6.94
N SER A 20 32.10 28.76 -6.46
CA SER A 20 30.79 29.08 -7.01
C SER A 20 30.44 30.57 -6.87
N ASP A 21 30.78 31.22 -5.75
CA ASP A 21 30.58 32.68 -5.57
C ASP A 21 31.46 33.50 -6.53
N ILE A 22 32.74 33.13 -6.67
CA ILE A 22 33.66 33.80 -7.62
C ILE A 22 33.14 33.73 -9.05
N LEU A 23 32.70 32.54 -9.50
CA LEU A 23 32.13 32.36 -10.83
C LEU A 23 30.80 33.12 -10.99
N GLY A 24 29.91 33.06 -9.99
CA GLY A 24 28.60 33.70 -10.02
C GLY A 24 28.65 35.23 -10.11
N ARG A 25 29.76 35.85 -9.73
CA ARG A 25 29.99 37.31 -9.86
C ARG A 25 30.49 37.76 -11.22
N GLN A 26 30.85 36.83 -12.11
CA GLN A 26 31.30 37.17 -13.45
C GLN A 26 30.11 37.61 -14.33
N PRO A 27 30.28 38.60 -15.23
CA PRO A 27 29.24 39.01 -16.15
C PRO A 27 28.72 37.85 -17.01
N TYR A 28 27.41 37.86 -17.31
CA TYR A 28 26.76 36.87 -18.18
C TYR A 28 26.98 35.41 -17.74
N THR A 29 27.01 35.18 -16.42
CA THR A 29 27.32 33.88 -15.83
C THR A 29 26.19 33.37 -14.96
N ARG A 30 25.88 32.08 -15.11
CA ARG A 30 25.00 31.34 -14.22
C ARG A 30 25.70 30.05 -13.80
N VAL A 31 26.03 29.96 -12.52
CA VAL A 31 26.63 28.78 -11.92
C VAL A 31 25.80 28.34 -10.74
N ASN A 32 25.52 27.04 -10.67
CA ASN A 32 24.88 26.42 -9.52
C ASN A 32 25.95 25.76 -8.62
N CYS A 33 25.59 25.45 -7.38
CA CYS A 33 26.45 24.70 -6.45
C CYS A 33 25.69 23.46 -6.01
N GLN A 34 26.26 22.28 -6.28
CA GLN A 34 25.74 20.97 -5.91
C GLN A 34 24.28 20.75 -6.33
N GLN A 35 23.92 21.21 -7.54
CA GLN A 35 22.53 21.13 -8.02
C GLN A 35 22.05 19.66 -8.04
N PRO A 36 20.85 19.32 -7.54
CA PRO A 36 20.28 17.96 -7.69
C PRO A 36 19.78 17.65 -9.11
N PRO A 37 19.66 16.38 -9.53
CA PRO A 37 19.94 15.15 -8.79
C PRO A 37 21.43 14.85 -8.58
N LEU A 38 21.79 14.36 -7.41
CA LEU A 38 23.19 14.00 -7.11
C LEU A 38 23.64 12.82 -7.98
N LEU A 39 24.80 12.93 -8.62
CA LEU A 39 25.34 11.85 -9.46
C LEU A 39 26.10 10.83 -8.60
N PRO A 40 25.83 9.52 -8.75
CA PRO A 40 26.51 8.50 -7.96
C PRO A 40 27.99 8.38 -8.34
N TRP A 41 28.84 7.95 -7.40
CA TRP A 41 30.26 7.73 -7.69
C TRP A 41 30.44 6.59 -8.71
N ASN A 42 29.75 5.48 -8.46
CA ASN A 42 29.66 4.36 -9.38
C ASN A 42 28.52 4.60 -10.35
N ARG A 43 28.82 4.59 -11.66
CA ARG A 43 27.81 4.81 -12.70
C ARG A 43 26.81 3.65 -12.69
N VAL A 44 25.53 4.00 -12.77
CA VAL A 44 24.42 3.04 -12.91
C VAL A 44 23.91 3.11 -14.34
N GLU A 45 23.88 1.98 -15.03
CA GLU A 45 23.37 1.91 -16.39
C GLU A 45 21.87 2.23 -16.43
N GLY A 46 21.42 2.97 -17.45
CA GLY A 46 20.01 3.36 -17.61
C GLY A 46 19.55 4.53 -16.73
N VAL A 47 20.37 5.03 -15.80
CA VAL A 47 20.06 6.20 -14.96
C VAL A 47 20.64 7.48 -15.59
N PRO A 48 19.94 8.63 -15.55
CA PRO A 48 20.47 9.91 -16.04
C PRO A 48 21.83 10.24 -15.46
N GLY A 49 22.78 10.61 -16.33
CA GLY A 49 24.18 10.87 -15.99
C GLY A 49 24.61 12.31 -16.22
N ILE A 50 25.92 12.50 -16.39
CA ILE A 50 26.48 13.84 -16.65
C ILE A 50 25.96 14.45 -17.96
N ARG A 51 25.71 13.63 -18.99
CA ARG A 51 25.19 14.11 -20.28
C ARG A 51 23.81 14.75 -20.14
N ASP A 52 22.90 14.08 -19.42
CA ASP A 52 21.55 14.59 -19.15
C ASP A 52 21.61 15.88 -18.33
N ARG A 53 22.53 15.92 -17.36
CA ARG A 53 22.79 17.12 -16.57
C ARG A 53 23.25 18.31 -17.41
N LEU A 54 24.29 18.13 -18.22
CA LEU A 54 24.83 19.22 -19.06
C LEU A 54 23.78 19.68 -20.08
N THR A 55 23.03 18.74 -20.66
CA THR A 55 21.90 19.05 -21.55
C THR A 55 20.86 19.92 -20.85
N ARG A 56 20.49 19.57 -19.61
CA ARG A 56 19.53 20.34 -18.81
C ARG A 56 20.05 21.72 -18.44
N LEU A 57 21.32 21.84 -18.03
CA LEU A 57 21.94 23.13 -17.73
C LEU A 57 21.86 24.07 -18.95
N LEU A 58 22.21 23.56 -20.13
CA LEU A 58 22.11 24.29 -21.39
C LEU A 58 20.67 24.60 -21.80
N ALA A 59 19.70 23.73 -21.48
CA ALA A 59 18.30 23.98 -21.81
C ALA A 59 17.66 25.04 -20.90
N THR A 60 18.08 25.12 -19.65
CA THR A 60 17.47 25.97 -18.61
C THR A 60 18.16 27.33 -18.43
N THR A 61 19.35 27.50 -19.02
CA THR A 61 20.20 28.67 -18.83
C THR A 61 20.51 29.37 -20.16
N ARG A 62 20.39 30.70 -20.19
CA ARG A 62 20.59 31.51 -21.42
C ARG A 62 21.89 32.31 -21.41
N GLU A 63 22.52 32.39 -20.25
CA GLU A 63 23.79 33.05 -19.99
C GLU A 63 24.91 32.48 -20.86
N ARG A 64 25.93 33.31 -21.10
CA ARG A 64 27.08 32.94 -21.94
C ARG A 64 27.93 31.88 -21.23
N PHE A 65 28.15 32.05 -19.94
CA PHE A 65 28.90 31.11 -19.11
C PHE A 65 27.91 30.35 -18.22
N VAL A 66 27.91 29.03 -18.36
CA VAL A 66 26.96 28.13 -17.69
C VAL A 66 27.75 27.10 -16.91
N GLY A 67 27.41 26.86 -15.65
CA GLY A 67 28.15 25.86 -14.89
C GLY A 67 27.46 25.31 -13.66
N ASP A 68 28.12 24.33 -13.07
CA ASP A 68 27.78 23.78 -11.77
C ASP A 68 29.06 23.35 -11.04
N VAL A 69 29.07 23.52 -9.72
CA VAL A 69 30.19 23.13 -8.87
C VAL A 69 29.76 22.00 -7.94
N ALA A 70 30.36 20.82 -8.04
CA ALA A 70 30.04 19.68 -7.18
C ALA A 70 31.21 18.70 -7.00
N SER A 71 31.26 18.03 -5.85
CA SER A 71 32.33 17.06 -5.56
C SER A 71 32.25 15.79 -6.41
N PHE A 72 31.05 15.41 -6.84
CA PHE A 72 30.75 14.14 -7.50
C PHE A 72 31.03 14.10 -9.01
N TYR A 73 31.66 15.12 -9.60
CA TYR A 73 31.95 15.15 -11.04
C TYR A 73 33.18 14.37 -11.48
N LEU A 74 34.07 14.01 -10.56
CA LEU A 74 35.35 13.36 -10.91
C LEU A 74 35.19 12.07 -11.75
N PRO A 75 34.24 11.17 -11.44
CA PRO A 75 34.03 9.97 -12.25
C PRO A 75 33.48 10.25 -13.66
N TYR A 76 33.11 11.49 -13.97
CA TYR A 76 32.38 11.86 -15.18
C TYR A 76 33.19 12.76 -16.14
N VAL A 77 34.44 13.08 -15.82
CA VAL A 77 35.30 14.01 -16.60
C VAL A 77 35.36 13.64 -18.08
N GLU A 78 35.70 12.38 -18.39
CA GLU A 78 35.80 11.93 -19.78
C GLU A 78 34.47 12.07 -20.56
N GLN A 79 33.34 11.74 -19.93
CA GLN A 79 32.02 11.88 -20.56
C GLN A 79 31.63 13.35 -20.75
N ALA A 80 32.04 14.23 -19.84
CA ALA A 80 31.81 15.67 -19.95
C ALA A 80 32.64 16.27 -21.10
N VAL A 81 33.92 15.91 -21.23
CA VAL A 81 34.77 16.34 -22.36
C VAL A 81 34.27 15.79 -23.69
N ALA A 82 33.81 14.53 -23.72
CA ALA A 82 33.21 13.95 -24.92
C ALA A 82 31.86 14.60 -25.30
N PHE A 83 31.16 15.21 -24.35
CA PHE A 83 29.92 15.95 -24.60
C PHE A 83 30.21 17.34 -25.17
N ASP A 84 31.17 18.06 -24.60
CA ASP A 84 31.61 19.37 -25.06
C ASP A 84 33.14 19.47 -24.97
N PRO A 85 33.88 19.34 -26.09
CA PRO A 85 35.34 19.44 -26.11
C PRO A 85 35.89 20.80 -25.64
N THR A 86 35.04 21.83 -25.60
CA THR A 86 35.39 23.18 -25.16
C THR A 86 35.14 23.41 -23.67
N ILE A 87 34.56 22.45 -22.95
CA ILE A 87 34.29 22.56 -21.51
C ILE A 87 35.55 22.91 -20.72
N ARG A 88 35.36 23.66 -19.62
CA ARG A 88 36.43 24.00 -18.67
C ARG A 88 36.08 23.45 -17.30
N MET A 89 37.05 22.78 -16.67
CA MET A 89 36.86 22.03 -15.45
C MET A 89 37.98 22.36 -14.46
N VAL A 90 37.61 22.88 -13.30
CA VAL A 90 38.56 23.28 -12.25
C VAL A 90 38.38 22.37 -11.05
N CYS A 91 39.40 21.58 -10.74
CA CYS A 91 39.45 20.70 -9.58
C CYS A 91 40.23 21.36 -8.44
N LEU A 92 39.53 21.76 -7.39
CA LEU A 92 40.14 22.39 -6.22
C LEU A 92 40.81 21.36 -5.33
N LYS A 93 42.04 21.65 -4.90
CA LYS A 93 42.84 20.82 -3.99
C LYS A 93 43.16 21.59 -2.71
N ARG A 94 42.93 20.93 -1.58
CA ARG A 94 43.36 21.36 -0.25
C ARG A 94 44.14 20.24 0.44
N PRO A 95 44.99 20.57 1.43
CA PRO A 95 45.69 19.56 2.24
C PRO A 95 44.73 18.52 2.83
N ALA A 96 45.18 17.26 2.88
CA ALA A 96 44.36 16.14 3.35
C ALA A 96 43.82 16.36 4.77
N ASP A 97 44.67 16.84 5.68
CA ASP A 97 44.34 17.04 7.08
C ASP A 97 43.20 18.07 7.26
N GLU A 98 43.18 19.12 6.43
CA GLU A 98 42.12 20.12 6.46
C GLU A 98 40.79 19.58 5.91
N VAL A 99 40.83 18.78 4.84
CA VAL A 99 39.63 18.16 4.27
C VAL A 99 39.03 17.15 5.24
N VAL A 100 39.88 16.32 5.85
CA VAL A 100 39.50 15.36 6.89
C VAL A 100 38.84 16.08 8.06
N ALA A 101 39.52 17.08 8.62
CA ALA A 101 38.98 17.87 9.74
C ALA A 101 37.65 18.55 9.38
N GLY A 102 37.53 19.10 8.16
CA GLY A 102 36.30 19.72 7.67
C GLY A 102 35.14 18.73 7.55
N PHE A 103 35.37 17.52 7.06
CA PHE A 103 34.34 16.49 6.99
C PHE A 103 33.90 16.03 8.37
N LEU A 104 34.85 15.71 9.25
CA LEU A 104 34.53 15.32 10.63
C LEU A 104 33.73 16.43 11.32
N ALA A 105 34.13 17.69 11.15
CA ALA A 105 33.42 18.82 11.72
C ALA A 105 32.00 19.05 11.15
N ALA A 106 31.79 18.79 9.86
CA ALA A 106 30.48 18.90 9.24
C ALA A 106 29.57 17.74 9.67
N LEU A 107 30.07 16.51 9.62
CA LEU A 107 29.30 15.30 9.92
C LEU A 107 28.95 15.18 11.41
N ASN A 108 29.76 15.76 12.30
CA ASN A 108 29.48 15.78 13.73
C ASN A 108 28.46 16.86 14.17
N GLN A 109 28.00 17.74 13.26
CA GLN A 109 26.95 18.73 13.58
C GLN A 109 25.54 18.14 13.65
N ALA A 110 25.32 16.93 13.12
CA ALA A 110 24.03 16.23 13.13
C ALA A 110 24.07 15.02 14.08
N PRO A 111 24.05 15.22 15.41
CA PRO A 111 24.39 14.17 16.38
C PRO A 111 23.33 13.06 16.51
N ARG A 112 22.14 13.23 15.90
CA ARG A 112 21.09 12.20 15.91
C ARG A 112 21.43 11.00 15.01
N THR A 113 22.16 11.25 13.93
CA THR A 113 22.47 10.25 12.92
C THR A 113 23.92 10.41 12.51
N PRO A 114 24.87 9.77 13.22
CA PRO A 114 26.25 9.74 12.80
C PRO A 114 26.35 9.12 11.41
N VAL A 115 26.92 9.87 10.46
CA VAL A 115 27.05 9.42 9.07
C VAL A 115 28.48 8.99 8.78
N ASP A 116 28.61 7.89 8.06
CA ASP A 116 29.82 7.51 7.33
C ASP A 116 29.46 7.31 5.84
N HIS A 117 30.03 8.12 4.96
CA HIS A 117 29.79 8.00 3.53
C HIS A 117 30.67 6.95 2.85
N TRP A 118 31.76 6.53 3.49
CA TRP A 118 32.86 5.81 2.83
C TRP A 118 32.94 4.35 3.23
N ALA A 119 32.52 3.98 4.44
CA ALA A 119 32.47 2.57 4.84
C ALA A 119 31.53 1.77 3.92
N GLU A 120 31.96 0.59 3.45
CA GLU A 120 31.11 -0.35 2.71
C GLU A 120 29.96 -0.86 3.60
N HIS A 121 30.30 -1.22 4.84
CA HIS A 121 29.36 -1.64 5.87
C HIS A 121 29.56 -0.79 7.13
N PRO A 122 28.89 0.39 7.23
CA PRO A 122 29.03 1.26 8.39
C PRO A 122 28.57 0.51 9.64
N GLN A 123 29.36 0.58 10.71
CA GLN A 123 29.07 -0.06 11.99
C GLN A 123 28.30 0.90 12.91
N PRO A 124 27.33 0.43 13.70
CA PRO A 124 26.64 1.27 14.67
C PRO A 124 27.61 2.07 15.55
N PRO A 125 27.36 3.37 15.78
CA PRO A 125 26.14 4.12 15.44
C PRO A 125 26.17 4.78 14.05
N PHE A 126 27.15 4.47 13.19
CA PHE A 126 27.28 5.08 11.87
C PHE A 126 26.36 4.43 10.84
N GLU A 127 25.84 5.27 9.95
CA GLU A 127 24.97 4.87 8.86
C GLU A 127 25.30 5.61 7.57
N HIS A 128 24.78 5.12 6.44
CA HIS A 128 24.81 5.86 5.18
C HIS A 128 23.75 6.97 5.18
N HIS A 129 24.12 8.14 4.69
CA HIS A 129 23.16 9.20 4.44
C HIS A 129 22.33 8.88 3.18
N LEU A 130 21.00 8.99 3.30
CA LEU A 130 20.00 8.68 2.27
C LEU A 130 20.33 9.19 0.86
N LEU A 131 20.75 10.47 0.75
CA LEU A 131 21.02 11.13 -0.53
C LEU A 131 22.50 11.17 -0.91
N TRP A 132 23.37 11.51 0.04
CA TRP A 132 24.77 11.82 -0.22
C TRP A 132 25.67 10.60 -0.33
N SER A 133 25.42 9.52 0.41
CA SER A 133 26.39 8.40 0.45
C SER A 133 26.63 7.78 -0.93
N LYS A 134 25.65 7.80 -1.85
CA LYS A 134 25.83 7.30 -3.22
C LYS A 134 26.88 8.07 -4.03
N THR A 135 27.18 9.32 -3.66
CA THR A 135 28.14 10.18 -4.37
C THR A 135 29.60 9.94 -3.99
N PHE A 136 29.86 9.00 -3.07
CA PHE A 136 31.18 8.66 -2.57
C PHE A 136 31.53 7.20 -2.87
N PRO A 137 32.82 6.85 -3.08
CA PRO A 137 33.26 5.47 -3.15
C PRO A 137 32.98 4.74 -1.83
N LYS A 138 33.04 3.41 -1.86
CA LYS A 138 32.88 2.55 -0.69
C LYS A 138 34.16 1.76 -0.46
N TYR A 139 34.56 1.66 0.79
CA TYR A 139 35.81 1.04 1.21
C TYR A 139 35.59 0.10 2.39
N ASP A 140 36.33 -0.99 2.40
CA ASP A 140 36.61 -1.77 3.60
C ASP A 140 37.67 -1.03 4.43
N VAL A 141 37.21 -0.28 5.44
CA VAL A 141 38.03 0.53 6.34
C VAL A 141 37.56 0.36 7.77
N VAL A 142 38.51 0.46 8.70
CA VAL A 142 38.26 0.26 10.13
C VAL A 142 37.57 1.44 10.81
N ASP A 143 37.71 2.64 10.24
CA ASP A 143 37.15 3.87 10.78
C ASP A 143 36.88 4.92 9.69
N ARG A 144 36.01 5.88 10.03
CA ARG A 144 35.55 6.95 9.14
C ARG A 144 36.68 7.88 8.68
N GLU A 145 37.64 8.21 9.54
CA GLU A 145 38.77 9.08 9.19
C GLU A 145 39.66 8.43 8.13
N SER A 146 39.99 7.15 8.31
CA SER A 146 40.72 6.34 7.33
C SER A 146 39.99 6.31 5.98
N GLY A 147 38.65 6.20 5.99
CA GLY A 147 37.81 6.30 4.79
C GLY A 147 37.94 7.65 4.07
N ILE A 148 37.88 8.76 4.81
CA ILE A 148 38.03 10.12 4.26
C ILE A 148 39.45 10.33 3.68
N ARG A 149 40.50 9.90 4.39
CA ARG A 149 41.88 10.01 3.89
C ARG A 149 42.08 9.21 2.61
N ARG A 150 41.58 7.98 2.56
CA ARG A 150 41.65 7.13 1.35
C ARG A 150 40.92 7.79 0.19
N TYR A 151 39.71 8.31 0.43
CA TYR A 151 38.95 9.06 -0.56
C TYR A 151 39.74 10.26 -1.10
N TRP A 152 40.31 11.09 -0.23
CA TRP A 152 41.12 12.24 -0.63
C TRP A 152 42.29 11.82 -1.53
N ALA A 153 43.04 10.78 -1.13
CA ALA A 153 44.20 10.31 -1.87
C ALA A 153 43.82 9.80 -3.27
N GLU A 154 42.77 8.97 -3.35
CA GLU A 154 42.27 8.43 -4.60
C GLU A 154 41.69 9.53 -5.51
N TYR A 155 40.91 10.45 -4.94
CA TYR A 155 40.30 11.56 -5.68
C TYR A 155 41.36 12.38 -6.40
N TYR A 156 42.44 12.77 -5.71
CA TYR A 156 43.47 13.60 -6.32
C TYR A 156 44.43 12.81 -7.23
N ALA A 157 44.65 11.51 -6.98
CA ALA A 157 45.37 10.66 -7.92
C ALA A 157 44.64 10.58 -9.29
N ILE A 158 43.32 10.39 -9.26
CA ILE A 158 42.48 10.40 -10.46
C ILE A 158 42.45 11.81 -11.09
N ALA A 159 42.35 12.88 -10.30
CA ALA A 159 42.36 14.25 -10.82
C ALA A 159 43.68 14.59 -11.53
N ASP A 160 44.83 14.14 -11.01
CA ASP A 160 46.14 14.34 -11.62
C ASP A 160 46.31 13.54 -12.92
N GLU A 161 45.63 12.39 -13.05
CA GLU A 161 45.51 11.68 -14.34
C GLU A 161 44.67 12.48 -15.34
N TRP A 162 43.52 13.00 -14.93
CA TRP A 162 42.68 13.82 -15.80
C TRP A 162 43.36 15.10 -16.27
N SER A 163 44.13 15.76 -15.39
CA SER A 163 44.90 16.95 -15.75
C SER A 163 45.98 16.65 -16.80
N ARG A 164 46.53 15.44 -16.83
CA ARG A 164 47.49 15.00 -17.86
C ARG A 164 46.80 14.63 -19.17
N ARG A 165 45.63 13.99 -19.10
CA ARG A 165 44.88 13.52 -20.27
C ARG A 165 44.12 14.63 -21.00
N PHE A 166 43.60 15.60 -20.26
CA PHE A 166 42.78 16.70 -20.79
C PHE A 166 43.34 18.07 -20.35
N PRO A 167 44.59 18.43 -20.69
CA PRO A 167 45.26 19.62 -20.15
C PRO A 167 44.60 20.95 -20.57
N GLU A 168 43.83 20.98 -21.65
CA GLU A 168 43.10 22.17 -22.09
C GLU A 168 41.74 22.33 -21.38
N GLN A 169 41.11 21.22 -20.98
CA GLN A 169 39.78 21.19 -20.39
C GLN A 169 39.81 21.06 -18.87
N PHE A 170 40.83 20.44 -18.27
CA PHE A 170 40.86 20.10 -16.85
C PHE A 170 42.13 20.60 -16.17
N ARG A 171 41.97 21.29 -15.03
CA ARG A 171 43.08 21.81 -14.23
C ARG A 171 42.87 21.57 -12.75
N VAL A 172 43.88 21.01 -12.09
CA VAL A 172 43.95 20.98 -10.62
C VAL A 172 44.50 22.30 -10.11
N VAL A 173 43.82 22.92 -9.16
CA VAL A 173 44.15 24.24 -8.61
C VAL A 173 44.16 24.16 -7.09
N ASP A 174 45.23 24.66 -6.47
CA ASP A 174 45.25 24.84 -5.02
C ASP A 174 44.21 25.90 -4.62
N THR A 175 43.34 25.57 -3.67
CA THR A 175 42.28 26.46 -3.19
C THR A 175 42.83 27.79 -2.69
N GLU A 176 44.06 27.84 -2.15
CA GLU A 176 44.69 29.10 -1.71
C GLU A 176 44.80 30.11 -2.85
N ARG A 177 44.91 29.67 -4.10
CA ARG A 177 44.97 30.59 -5.27
C ARG A 177 43.69 31.41 -5.41
N LEU A 178 42.55 30.93 -4.93
CA LEU A 178 41.28 31.66 -4.93
C LEU A 178 41.22 32.81 -3.91
N THR A 179 42.22 32.93 -3.04
CA THR A 179 42.32 34.01 -2.04
C THR A 179 43.12 35.20 -2.53
N THR A 180 43.85 35.04 -3.64
CA THR A 180 44.71 36.09 -4.23
C THR A 180 44.11 36.62 -5.53
N ALA A 181 44.29 37.91 -5.82
CA ALA A 181 43.80 38.50 -7.08
C ALA A 181 44.39 37.80 -8.30
N ASP A 182 45.70 37.55 -8.32
CA ASP A 182 46.40 36.90 -9.43
C ASP A 182 45.92 35.46 -9.64
N GLY A 183 45.71 34.71 -8.57
CA GLY A 183 45.21 33.33 -8.66
C GLY A 183 43.77 33.27 -9.16
N VAL A 184 42.90 34.19 -8.73
CA VAL A 184 41.53 34.30 -9.26
C VAL A 184 41.54 34.63 -10.75
N LEU A 185 42.34 35.63 -11.17
CA LEU A 185 42.46 36.02 -12.58
C LEU A 185 42.97 34.88 -13.47
N ASP A 186 43.95 34.09 -13.01
CA ASP A 186 44.44 32.90 -13.74
C ASP A 186 43.35 31.85 -13.92
N VAL A 187 42.58 31.55 -12.87
CA VAL A 187 41.49 30.58 -12.93
C VAL A 187 40.36 31.06 -13.84
N LEU A 188 39.98 32.34 -13.76
CA LEU A 188 38.97 32.92 -14.64
C LEU A 188 39.41 32.90 -16.11
N SER A 189 40.69 33.18 -16.36
CA SER A 189 41.27 33.09 -17.71
C SER A 189 41.22 31.67 -18.26
N PHE A 190 41.52 30.67 -17.42
CA PHE A 190 41.38 29.25 -17.80
C PHE A 190 39.93 28.87 -18.11
N CYS A 191 38.97 29.37 -17.32
CA CYS A 191 37.54 29.16 -17.55
C CYS A 191 37.02 29.85 -18.82
N GLY A 192 37.83 30.65 -19.50
CA GLY A 192 37.48 31.31 -20.77
C GLY A 192 36.81 32.69 -20.60
N PHE A 193 36.87 33.29 -19.42
CA PHE A 193 36.37 34.65 -19.20
C PHE A 193 37.29 35.68 -19.88
N PRO A 194 36.77 36.59 -20.72
CA PRO A 194 37.56 37.66 -21.33
C PRO A 194 38.17 38.54 -20.25
N TRP A 195 39.45 38.91 -20.40
CA TRP A 195 40.18 39.72 -19.43
C TRP A 195 39.45 41.04 -19.08
N SER A 196 38.80 41.68 -20.07
CA SER A 196 38.00 42.89 -19.87
C SER A 196 36.77 42.71 -18.97
N ASP A 197 36.28 41.48 -18.86
CA ASP A 197 35.02 41.14 -18.20
C ASP A 197 35.28 40.53 -16.80
N GLN A 198 36.54 40.21 -16.47
CA GLN A 198 36.89 39.54 -15.23
C GLN A 198 36.68 40.46 -14.02
N VAL A 199 35.82 40.02 -13.12
CA VAL A 199 35.59 40.68 -11.83
C VAL A 199 36.46 40.00 -10.79
N VAL A 200 37.46 40.72 -10.28
CA VAL A 200 38.32 40.22 -9.21
C VAL A 200 37.56 40.24 -7.90
N VAL A 201 37.34 39.05 -7.35
CA VAL A 201 36.69 38.84 -6.06
C VAL A 201 37.67 38.04 -5.22
N THR A 202 38.43 38.71 -4.35
CA THR A 202 39.26 38.00 -3.38
C THR A 202 38.37 37.43 -2.28
N GLY A 203 38.33 36.11 -2.17
CA GLY A 203 37.63 35.43 -1.08
C GLY A 203 38.24 35.75 0.28
N LYS A 204 37.43 35.65 1.34
CA LYS A 204 37.97 35.44 2.70
C LYS A 204 38.59 34.04 2.74
N ASN A 205 39.68 33.85 3.49
CA ASN A 205 40.25 32.52 3.72
C ASN A 205 39.15 31.54 4.14
N PRO A 206 39.05 30.35 3.53
CA PRO A 206 38.12 29.34 3.98
C PRO A 206 38.43 29.01 5.44
N ALA A 207 37.47 29.24 6.34
CA ALA A 207 37.66 28.97 7.76
C ALA A 207 37.91 27.46 7.94
N VAL A 208 39.10 27.09 8.42
CA VAL A 208 39.37 25.71 8.85
C VAL A 208 38.58 25.50 10.13
N ARG A 209 37.46 24.78 10.04
CA ARG A 209 36.78 24.28 11.24
C ARG A 209 37.49 23.01 11.65
N VAL A 210 38.33 23.10 12.66
CA VAL A 210 38.96 21.94 13.30
C VAL A 210 37.97 21.39 14.33
N HIS A 211 37.60 20.12 14.23
CA HIS A 211 36.87 19.44 15.29
C HIS A 211 37.88 18.89 16.31
N PRO A 212 37.71 19.13 17.62
CA PRO A 212 38.67 18.70 18.64
C PRO A 212 38.60 17.19 18.97
N ASP A 213 37.56 16.47 18.53
CA ASP A 213 37.36 15.04 18.78
C ASP A 213 36.95 14.32 17.47
N PRO A 214 37.68 13.26 17.04
CA PRO A 214 37.33 12.46 15.87
C PRO A 214 36.13 11.52 16.10
N GLY A 215 35.76 11.26 17.35
CA GLY A 215 34.62 10.41 17.71
C GLY A 215 33.27 11.00 17.30
N PRO A 216 32.23 10.16 17.12
CA PRO A 216 30.87 10.65 16.97
C PRO A 216 30.45 11.35 18.29
N PRO A 217 29.77 12.50 18.23
CA PRO A 217 29.24 13.11 19.44
C PRO A 217 28.28 12.15 20.15
N PRO A 218 28.19 12.21 21.49
CA PRO A 218 27.19 11.41 22.21
C PRO A 218 25.80 11.74 21.69
N HIS A 219 24.94 10.73 21.63
CA HIS A 219 23.57 10.90 21.17
C HIS A 219 22.84 11.96 22.04
N PRO A 220 22.16 12.96 21.45
CA PRO A 220 21.55 14.06 22.21
C PRO A 220 20.45 13.57 23.16
N TYR A 221 19.91 12.39 22.91
CA TYR A 221 18.88 11.74 23.72
C TYR A 221 19.34 10.33 24.13
N PRO A 222 20.06 10.18 25.26
CA PRO A 222 20.67 8.90 25.63
C PRO A 222 19.62 7.82 25.94
N ASN A 223 18.42 8.21 26.36
CA ASN A 223 17.32 7.27 26.54
C ASN A 223 16.76 6.82 25.18
N PRO A 224 16.74 5.51 24.84
CA PRO A 224 16.14 4.99 23.61
C PRO A 224 14.63 5.28 23.50
N LEU A 225 13.95 5.46 24.63
CA LEU A 225 12.53 5.79 24.67
C LEU A 225 12.26 7.29 24.76
N ASP A 226 13.27 8.16 24.59
CA ASP A 226 13.03 9.61 24.54
C ASP A 226 12.08 9.93 23.37
N PRO A 227 10.96 10.64 23.60
CA PRO A 227 9.96 10.92 22.58
C PRO A 227 10.52 11.76 21.42
N ARG A 228 11.60 12.51 21.61
CA ARG A 228 12.23 13.35 20.57
C ARG A 228 13.01 12.52 19.53
N ARG A 229 13.19 11.22 19.76
CA ARG A 229 13.77 10.27 18.79
C ARG A 229 12.74 9.73 17.79
N CYS A 230 11.45 9.84 18.13
CA CYS A 230 10.33 9.35 17.33
C CYS A 230 9.47 10.52 16.80
N VAL A 231 9.13 10.47 15.51
CA VAL A 231 8.17 11.40 14.91
C VAL A 231 6.86 10.69 14.64
N VAL A 232 5.75 11.31 15.03
CA VAL A 232 4.40 10.82 14.76
C VAL A 232 3.91 11.46 13.46
N LEU A 233 3.52 10.64 12.49
CA LEU A 233 3.13 11.05 11.15
C LEU A 233 1.67 10.71 10.91
N VAL A 234 0.86 11.74 10.68
CA VAL A 234 -0.60 11.65 10.56
C VAL A 234 -1.04 12.26 9.22
N PRO A 235 -0.98 11.50 8.12
CA PRO A 235 -1.58 11.92 6.87
C PRO A 235 -3.11 11.92 7.00
N PHE A 236 -3.80 12.94 6.49
CA PHE A 236 -5.26 13.02 6.51
C PHE A 236 -5.82 13.59 5.21
N SER A 237 -7.00 13.13 4.79
CA SER A 237 -7.67 13.63 3.58
C SER A 237 -8.55 14.85 3.88
N SER A 238 -9.49 14.71 4.81
CA SER A 238 -10.48 15.75 5.12
C SER A 238 -10.27 16.36 6.51
N PHE A 239 -10.33 15.54 7.55
CA PHE A 239 -10.18 15.97 8.94
C PHE A 239 -9.64 14.82 9.79
N ILE A 240 -9.10 15.18 10.96
CA ILE A 240 -8.68 14.24 11.99
C ILE A 240 -9.83 14.08 12.97
N GLN A 241 -10.18 12.84 13.30
CA GLN A 241 -11.26 12.54 14.23
C GLN A 241 -10.92 13.07 15.63
N SER A 242 -11.95 13.48 16.39
CA SER A 242 -11.77 14.12 17.71
C SER A 242 -10.94 13.30 18.67
N ASP A 243 -11.16 11.98 18.69
CA ASP A 243 -10.52 11.08 19.65
C ASP A 243 -9.04 10.87 19.28
N CYS A 244 -8.76 10.73 17.97
CA CYS A 244 -7.40 10.72 17.43
C CYS A 244 -6.68 12.02 17.80
N GLU A 245 -7.29 13.18 17.51
CA GLU A 245 -6.69 14.49 17.78
C GLU A 245 -6.41 14.74 19.26
N GLN A 246 -7.29 14.28 20.16
CA GLN A 246 -7.06 14.36 21.61
C GLN A 246 -5.84 13.54 22.03
N ALA A 247 -5.71 12.31 21.53
CA ALA A 247 -4.58 11.47 21.82
C ALA A 247 -3.27 12.04 21.25
N LEU A 248 -3.30 12.61 20.04
CA LEU A 248 -2.15 13.29 19.44
C LEU A 248 -1.68 14.50 20.26
N LYS A 249 -2.60 15.33 20.75
CA LYS A 249 -2.26 16.45 21.65
C LYS A 249 -1.60 15.99 22.95
N GLU A 250 -2.03 14.86 23.48
CA GLU A 250 -1.39 14.27 24.65
C GLU A 250 0.03 13.77 24.32
N LEU A 251 0.27 13.19 23.14
CA LEU A 251 1.63 12.85 22.70
C LEU A 251 2.52 14.09 22.57
N GLU A 252 2.01 15.20 22.03
CA GLU A 252 2.75 16.47 21.96
C GLU A 252 3.10 16.98 23.37
N ARG A 253 2.15 16.91 24.32
CA ARG A 253 2.40 17.26 25.73
C ARG A 253 3.50 16.39 26.36
N ARG A 254 3.61 15.13 25.94
CA ARG A 254 4.66 14.19 26.37
C ARG A 254 6.00 14.42 25.66
N GLY A 255 6.06 15.29 24.65
CA GLY A 255 7.29 15.69 23.96
C GLY A 255 7.53 15.04 22.60
N TYR A 256 6.56 14.29 22.06
CA TYR A 256 6.63 13.78 20.69
C TYR A 256 6.43 14.92 19.68
N GLN A 257 7.14 14.88 18.57
CA GLN A 257 6.82 15.73 17.42
C GLN A 257 5.72 15.07 16.60
N VAL A 258 4.57 15.72 16.48
CA VAL A 258 3.43 15.24 15.68
C VAL A 258 3.29 16.08 14.41
N ARG A 259 3.26 15.41 13.25
CA ARG A 259 3.03 16.03 11.94
C ARG A 259 1.67 15.62 11.41
N ARG A 260 0.74 16.58 11.38
CA ARG A 260 -0.58 16.44 10.77
C ARG A 260 -0.51 17.02 9.37
N VAL A 261 -0.65 16.18 8.34
CA VAL A 261 -0.40 16.61 6.96
C VAL A 261 -1.54 16.20 6.04
N GLY A 262 -2.19 17.20 5.45
CA GLY A 262 -3.25 17.00 4.46
C GLY A 262 -2.85 17.43 3.05
N GLY A 263 -3.79 17.33 2.11
CA GLY A 263 -3.61 17.83 0.75
C GLY A 263 -3.01 16.83 -0.25
N PHE A 264 -2.98 15.54 0.09
CA PHE A 264 -2.59 14.46 -0.82
C PHE A 264 -3.81 13.70 -1.33
N SER A 265 -3.89 13.52 -2.65
CA SER A 265 -4.89 12.64 -3.27
C SER A 265 -4.42 11.17 -3.31
N GLN A 266 -3.12 10.93 -3.18
CA GLN A 266 -2.48 9.62 -3.20
C GLN A 266 -1.71 9.43 -1.88
N ILE A 267 -2.16 8.46 -1.08
CA ILE A 267 -1.67 8.25 0.28
C ILE A 267 -0.22 7.75 0.30
N ASP A 268 0.17 6.93 -0.67
CA ASP A 268 1.54 6.44 -0.83
C ASP A 268 2.53 7.60 -1.04
N GLN A 269 2.17 8.58 -1.88
CA GLN A 269 3.00 9.78 -2.08
C GLN A 269 3.18 10.56 -0.77
N ALA A 270 2.11 10.72 0.01
CA ALA A 270 2.17 11.38 1.31
C ALA A 270 3.16 10.65 2.24
N ARG A 271 3.02 9.33 2.35
CA ARG A 271 3.86 8.53 3.25
C ARG A 271 5.32 8.48 2.79
N ASN A 272 5.57 8.36 1.50
CA ASN A 272 6.91 8.40 0.92
C ASN A 272 7.64 9.71 1.24
N LEU A 273 6.96 10.85 1.06
CA LEU A 273 7.55 12.16 1.36
C LEU A 273 7.80 12.31 2.86
N LEU A 274 6.80 12.02 3.70
CA LEU A 274 6.90 12.18 5.15
C LEU A 274 7.96 11.27 5.78
N ALA A 275 8.09 10.02 5.30
CA ALA A 275 9.16 9.12 5.72
C ALA A 275 10.52 9.69 5.32
N THR A 276 10.67 10.15 4.07
CA THR A 276 11.93 10.69 3.57
C THR A 276 12.36 11.93 4.37
N ASP A 277 11.43 12.87 4.61
CA ASP A 277 11.70 14.08 5.39
C ASP A 277 12.09 13.76 6.83
N ALA A 278 11.34 12.86 7.50
CA ALA A 278 11.66 12.40 8.84
C ALA A 278 13.09 11.81 8.94
N LEU A 279 13.46 10.99 7.96
CA LEU A 279 14.77 10.37 7.94
C LEU A 279 15.89 11.38 7.64
N LEU A 280 15.66 12.37 6.77
CA LEU A 280 16.61 13.45 6.48
C LEU A 280 16.84 14.37 7.69
N GLU A 281 15.81 14.56 8.51
CA GLU A 281 15.90 15.30 9.78
C GLU A 281 16.54 14.51 10.92
N GLY A 282 16.90 13.24 10.68
CA GLY A 282 17.60 12.39 11.62
C GLY A 282 16.69 11.77 12.69
N PHE A 283 15.40 11.58 12.40
CA PHE A 283 14.54 10.73 13.24
C PHE A 283 14.95 9.26 13.13
N GLU A 284 14.88 8.57 14.25
CA GLU A 284 15.21 7.15 14.38
C GLU A 284 13.99 6.25 14.31
N GLU A 285 12.82 6.81 14.60
CA GLU A 285 11.56 6.10 14.60
C GLU A 285 10.49 6.96 13.93
N THR A 286 9.69 6.34 13.08
CA THR A 286 8.44 6.92 12.56
C THR A 286 7.27 6.14 13.14
N LEU A 287 6.31 6.83 13.74
CA LEU A 287 5.04 6.25 14.13
C LEU A 287 3.94 6.77 13.22
N TRP A 288 3.36 5.88 12.43
CA TRP A 288 2.23 6.18 11.56
C TRP A 288 0.92 6.03 12.31
N ILE A 289 0.05 7.04 12.22
CA ILE A 289 -1.29 7.00 12.78
C ILE A 289 -2.26 7.53 11.73
N ASP A 290 -3.27 6.75 11.35
CA ASP A 290 -4.31 7.20 10.43
C ASP A 290 -5.29 8.13 11.18
N SER A 291 -5.82 9.12 10.48
CA SER A 291 -6.60 10.22 11.07
C SER A 291 -7.95 9.81 11.68
N ASP A 292 -8.34 8.56 11.50
CA ASP A 292 -9.57 7.94 11.98
C ASP A 292 -9.34 6.78 12.95
N ILE A 293 -8.13 6.64 13.48
CA ILE A 293 -7.80 5.68 14.52
C ILE A 293 -7.84 6.36 15.89
N ALA A 294 -8.70 5.87 16.79
CA ALA A 294 -8.66 6.24 18.20
C ALA A 294 -7.79 5.24 18.97
N PHE A 295 -6.93 5.77 19.82
CA PHE A 295 -5.93 5.02 20.58
C PHE A 295 -5.68 5.67 21.94
N HIS A 296 -5.12 4.90 22.89
CA HIS A 296 -4.65 5.47 24.14
C HIS A 296 -3.18 5.92 23.99
N PRO A 297 -2.78 7.13 24.44
CA PRO A 297 -1.41 7.61 24.29
C PRO A 297 -0.33 6.67 24.87
N ASP A 298 -0.63 5.97 25.97
CA ASP A 298 0.29 4.98 26.57
C ASP A 298 0.59 3.79 25.63
N ASP A 299 -0.28 3.50 24.66
CA ASP A 299 -0.06 2.41 23.71
C ASP A 299 1.12 2.70 22.77
N VAL A 300 1.47 3.98 22.57
CA VAL A 300 2.68 4.37 21.84
C VAL A 300 3.94 3.95 22.61
N GLU A 301 3.95 4.15 23.92
CA GLU A 301 5.07 3.75 24.78
C GLU A 301 5.18 2.22 24.85
N LYS A 302 4.06 1.50 24.89
CA LYS A 302 4.05 0.02 24.79
C LYS A 302 4.71 -0.46 23.49
N LEU A 303 4.34 0.11 22.34
CA LEU A 303 4.97 -0.26 21.06
C LEU A 303 6.49 -0.05 21.09
N ARG A 304 6.94 1.11 21.57
CA ARG A 304 8.38 1.46 21.60
C ARG A 304 9.19 0.60 22.57
N GLN A 305 8.58 0.14 23.67
CA GLN A 305 9.21 -0.73 24.67
C GLN A 305 9.55 -2.13 24.13
N HIS A 306 8.91 -2.58 23.05
CA HIS A 306 9.25 -3.87 22.43
C HIS A 306 10.63 -3.86 21.77
N HIS A 307 11.16 -2.68 21.43
CA HIS A 307 12.45 -2.53 20.73
C HIS A 307 12.55 -3.32 19.41
N LEU A 308 11.41 -3.53 18.74
CA LEU A 308 11.32 -4.24 17.47
C LEU A 308 11.50 -3.28 16.27
N PRO A 309 12.10 -3.73 15.15
CA PRO A 309 12.26 -2.90 13.95
C PRO A 309 10.92 -2.41 13.37
N ILE A 310 9.90 -3.28 13.41
CA ILE A 310 8.54 -2.97 12.93
C ILE A 310 7.53 -3.59 13.89
N VAL A 311 6.66 -2.75 14.46
CA VAL A 311 5.58 -3.21 15.35
C VAL A 311 4.34 -2.31 15.22
N CYS A 312 3.14 -2.91 15.22
CA CYS A 312 1.88 -2.18 15.11
C CYS A 312 0.85 -2.55 16.18
N GLY A 313 -0.23 -1.78 16.24
CA GLY A 313 -1.50 -2.20 16.82
C GLY A 313 -2.47 -2.65 15.72
N ILE A 314 -3.36 -3.59 16.04
CA ILE A 314 -4.34 -4.13 15.10
C ILE A 314 -5.71 -3.47 15.33
N TYR A 315 -6.41 -3.18 14.23
CA TYR A 315 -7.77 -2.64 14.23
C TYR A 315 -8.63 -3.31 13.15
N PRO A 316 -9.97 -3.33 13.31
CA PRO A 316 -10.87 -3.89 12.30
C PRO A 316 -11.00 -2.99 11.07
N GLN A 317 -11.32 -3.56 9.91
CA GLN A 317 -11.70 -2.80 8.72
C GLN A 317 -13.12 -2.24 8.87
N LYS A 318 -13.39 -1.06 8.30
CA LYS A 318 -14.73 -0.46 8.31
C LYS A 318 -15.70 -1.29 7.48
N GLY A 319 -16.87 -1.58 8.04
CA GLY A 319 -17.97 -2.25 7.33
C GLY A 319 -17.70 -3.70 6.94
N LYS A 320 -16.64 -4.33 7.47
CA LYS A 320 -16.23 -5.70 7.15
C LYS A 320 -15.91 -6.48 8.42
N HIS A 321 -16.12 -7.80 8.38
CA HIS A 321 -15.71 -8.72 9.44
C HIS A 321 -14.25 -9.17 9.27
N SER A 322 -13.35 -8.21 9.11
CA SER A 322 -11.93 -8.44 8.79
C SER A 322 -11.02 -7.51 9.60
N LEU A 323 -9.78 -7.94 9.84
CA LEU A 323 -8.74 -7.10 10.42
C LEU A 323 -8.02 -6.31 9.33
N ALA A 324 -7.49 -5.13 9.68
CA ALA A 324 -6.60 -4.34 8.82
C ALA A 324 -5.15 -4.87 8.90
N CYS A 325 -4.99 -6.17 8.72
CA CYS A 325 -3.68 -6.84 8.70
C CYS A 325 -3.81 -8.22 8.05
N HIS A 326 -2.68 -8.78 7.65
CA HIS A 326 -2.55 -10.18 7.26
C HIS A 326 -1.78 -10.91 8.36
N MET A 327 -2.44 -11.86 9.03
CA MET A 327 -1.78 -12.75 9.98
C MET A 327 -0.80 -13.67 9.26
N MET A 328 0.03 -14.40 10.01
CA MET A 328 0.88 -15.43 9.42
C MET A 328 0.04 -16.64 8.98
N PRO A 329 0.28 -17.19 7.76
CA PRO A 329 -0.41 -18.40 7.31
C PRO A 329 -0.31 -19.54 8.32
N GLY A 330 -1.44 -20.19 8.60
CA GLY A 330 -1.58 -21.24 9.62
C GLY A 330 -1.92 -20.77 11.04
N THR A 331 -2.11 -19.47 11.31
CA THR A 331 -2.54 -18.93 12.61
C THR A 331 -4.04 -19.18 12.88
N PRO A 332 -4.44 -20.14 13.72
CA PRO A 332 -5.86 -20.53 13.87
C PRO A 332 -6.70 -19.50 14.63
N SER A 333 -6.10 -18.73 15.53
CA SER A 333 -6.78 -17.72 16.32
C SER A 333 -5.80 -16.69 16.86
N THR A 334 -6.32 -15.58 17.36
CA THR A 334 -5.55 -14.55 18.06
C THR A 334 -6.34 -13.96 19.22
N VAL A 335 -5.67 -13.79 20.35
CA VAL A 335 -6.23 -13.19 21.56
C VAL A 335 -5.92 -11.69 21.55
N PHE A 336 -6.95 -10.88 21.78
CA PHE A 336 -6.87 -9.43 21.87
C PHE A 336 -7.19 -8.95 23.29
N GLY A 337 -6.72 -7.75 23.63
CA GLY A 337 -7.04 -7.06 24.88
C GLY A 337 -6.12 -7.44 26.03
N LYS A 338 -6.63 -7.49 27.27
CA LYS A 338 -5.79 -7.67 28.47
C LYS A 338 -4.85 -8.90 28.40
N ASP A 339 -5.34 -10.00 27.84
CA ASP A 339 -4.61 -11.27 27.67
C ASP A 339 -3.89 -11.38 26.30
N GLY A 340 -3.78 -10.28 25.55
CA GLY A 340 -3.04 -10.22 24.29
C GLY A 340 -1.53 -10.29 24.48
N ASN A 341 -0.80 -10.51 23.38
CA ASN A 341 0.65 -10.64 23.36
C ASN A 341 1.23 -10.08 22.05
N VAL A 342 2.55 -10.15 21.91
CA VAL A 342 3.21 -9.81 20.65
C VAL A 342 3.16 -11.02 19.71
N VAL A 343 2.63 -10.81 18.50
CA VAL A 343 2.50 -11.83 17.45
C VAL A 343 3.18 -11.38 16.16
N GLU A 344 3.70 -12.32 15.37
CA GLU A 344 4.22 -12.02 14.03
C GLU A 344 3.06 -11.89 13.03
N LEU A 345 3.18 -10.95 12.10
CA LEU A 345 2.25 -10.70 11.00
C LEU A 345 2.94 -10.94 9.64
N LEU A 346 2.13 -11.31 8.66
CA LEU A 346 2.55 -11.27 7.26
C LEU A 346 2.61 -9.82 6.78
N TYR A 347 1.51 -9.07 6.91
CA TYR A 347 1.42 -7.64 6.56
C TYR A 347 0.64 -6.85 7.61
N ALA A 348 1.04 -5.61 7.86
CA ALA A 348 0.34 -4.69 8.76
C ALA A 348 -0.21 -3.50 7.98
N ALA A 349 -1.40 -3.04 8.34
CA ALA A 349 -1.81 -1.70 7.97
C ALA A 349 -1.02 -0.66 8.79
N THR A 350 -0.96 0.53 8.26
CA THR A 350 -0.12 1.66 8.69
C THR A 350 -0.82 2.63 9.64
N GLY A 351 -2.11 2.43 9.94
CA GLY A 351 -2.88 3.35 10.79
C GLY A 351 -2.50 3.34 12.27
N PHE A 352 -1.61 2.44 12.70
CA PHE A 352 -0.93 2.49 13.98
C PHE A 352 0.37 1.65 13.94
N LEU A 353 1.37 2.12 13.19
CA LEU A 353 2.57 1.35 12.83
C LEU A 353 3.85 2.10 13.20
N LEU A 354 4.68 1.51 14.07
CA LEU A 354 6.01 1.97 14.41
C LEU A 354 7.05 1.30 13.51
N ILE A 355 7.91 2.10 12.87
CA ILE A 355 9.00 1.63 12.01
C ILE A 355 10.29 2.32 12.46
N ARG A 356 11.34 1.54 12.66
CA ARG A 356 12.67 2.05 12.96
C ARG A 356 13.46 2.41 11.70
N ARG A 357 14.35 3.39 11.83
CA ARG A 357 15.17 3.96 10.77
C ARG A 357 15.95 2.91 9.99
N GLU A 358 16.53 1.90 10.66
CA GLU A 358 17.33 0.86 10.02
C GLU A 358 16.53 0.08 8.96
N VAL A 359 15.21 -0.05 9.13
CA VAL A 359 14.33 -0.72 8.17
C VAL A 359 14.30 0.05 6.86
N TYR A 360 14.10 1.37 6.93
CA TYR A 360 14.07 2.23 5.74
C TYR A 360 15.41 2.23 5.00
N LEU A 361 16.52 2.32 5.75
CA LEU A 361 17.86 2.32 5.14
C LEU A 361 18.17 0.99 4.46
N SER A 362 17.81 -0.13 5.09
CA SER A 362 18.01 -1.46 4.51
C SER A 362 17.13 -1.66 3.27
N VAL A 363 15.85 -1.29 3.35
CA VAL A 363 14.91 -1.36 2.20
C VAL A 363 15.38 -0.51 1.03
N GLN A 364 15.86 0.71 1.27
CA GLN A 364 16.40 1.54 0.19
C GLN A 364 17.63 0.89 -0.46
N ARG A 365 18.56 0.40 0.35
CA ARG A 365 19.85 -0.13 -0.11
C ARG A 365 19.70 -1.47 -0.82
N GLU A 366 19.02 -2.43 -0.20
CA GLU A 366 18.96 -3.82 -0.66
C GLU A 366 18.04 -4.01 -1.86
N LEU A 367 17.04 -3.13 -2.00
CA LEU A 367 16.13 -3.13 -3.16
C LEU A 367 16.45 -2.03 -4.17
N ASP A 368 17.60 -1.34 -4.01
CA ASP A 368 18.08 -0.25 -4.87
C ASP A 368 16.98 0.78 -5.20
N LEU A 369 16.23 1.22 -4.18
CA LEU A 369 15.12 2.15 -4.39
C LEU A 369 15.65 3.51 -4.87
N PRO A 370 15.11 4.06 -5.96
CA PRO A 370 15.60 5.31 -6.51
C PRO A 370 15.24 6.48 -5.61
N THR A 371 16.08 7.51 -5.61
CA THR A 371 15.67 8.83 -5.12
C THR A 371 14.88 9.54 -6.21
N THR A 372 13.60 9.75 -5.97
CA THR A 372 12.70 10.46 -6.89
C THR A 372 12.65 11.95 -6.56
N ASN A 373 12.18 12.77 -7.50
CA ASN A 373 11.88 14.19 -7.31
C ASN A 373 13.04 15.11 -6.85
N GLU A 374 14.28 14.63 -6.83
CA GLU A 374 15.46 15.43 -6.48
C GLU A 374 15.54 16.74 -7.27
N GLN A 375 15.27 16.68 -8.58
CA GLN A 375 15.32 17.84 -9.47
C GLN A 375 14.32 18.95 -9.13
N PHE A 376 13.28 18.64 -8.34
CA PHE A 376 12.25 19.59 -7.93
C PHE A 376 12.50 20.13 -6.50
N GLY A 377 13.64 19.80 -5.90
CA GLY A 377 14.00 20.25 -4.54
C GLY A 377 13.25 19.52 -3.42
N LYS A 378 12.53 18.44 -3.73
CA LYS A 378 11.80 17.60 -2.77
C LYS A 378 12.13 16.12 -3.01
N PRO A 379 13.33 15.66 -2.63
CA PRO A 379 13.71 14.27 -2.80
C PRO A 379 12.72 13.36 -2.05
N MET A 380 12.39 12.23 -2.65
CA MET A 380 11.43 11.28 -2.08
C MET A 380 11.86 9.86 -2.43
N ILE A 381 11.91 8.98 -1.44
CA ILE A 381 12.18 7.56 -1.65
C ILE A 381 10.85 6.80 -1.64
N PRO A 382 10.58 5.95 -2.64
CA PRO A 382 9.27 5.32 -2.84
C PRO A 382 9.05 4.06 -1.95
N PHE A 383 9.27 4.17 -0.64
CA PHE A 383 9.13 3.07 0.33
C PHE A 383 7.76 2.35 0.28
N PHE A 384 6.69 3.15 0.17
CA PHE A 384 5.30 2.75 0.15
C PHE A 384 4.72 2.69 -1.27
N LEU A 385 5.54 2.73 -2.33
CA LEU A 385 5.00 2.61 -3.70
C LEU A 385 4.24 1.28 -3.86
N PRO A 386 2.95 1.29 -4.24
CA PRO A 386 2.19 0.06 -4.49
C PRO A 386 2.90 -0.84 -5.50
N MET A 387 2.68 -2.15 -5.39
CA MET A 387 3.33 -3.11 -6.29
C MET A 387 2.38 -4.20 -6.74
N ILE A 388 2.62 -4.73 -7.93
CA ILE A 388 1.99 -5.96 -8.40
C ILE A 388 3.00 -7.08 -8.22
N ARG A 389 2.59 -8.15 -7.54
CA ARG A 389 3.42 -9.34 -7.36
C ARG A 389 2.82 -10.53 -8.09
N PRO A 390 3.65 -11.37 -8.73
CA PRO A 390 3.21 -12.68 -9.14
C PRO A 390 2.75 -13.49 -7.92
N HIS A 391 1.66 -14.23 -8.09
CA HIS A 391 1.14 -15.21 -7.13
C HIS A 391 0.72 -16.47 -7.89
N ASP A 392 0.58 -17.61 -7.21
CA ASP A 392 0.55 -18.94 -7.85
C ASP A 392 -0.52 -19.10 -8.94
N GLU A 393 -1.62 -18.34 -8.88
CA GLU A 393 -2.72 -18.33 -9.87
C GLU A 393 -2.89 -16.98 -10.60
N GLY A 394 -1.96 -16.03 -10.47
CA GLY A 394 -2.06 -14.73 -11.14
C GLY A 394 -1.17 -13.63 -10.57
N SER A 395 -1.77 -12.46 -10.36
CA SER A 395 -1.07 -11.25 -9.90
C SER A 395 -1.80 -10.61 -8.73
N TRP A 396 -1.08 -10.33 -7.66
CA TRP A 396 -1.59 -9.67 -6.47
C TRP A 396 -1.17 -8.21 -6.45
N TYR A 397 -2.15 -7.31 -6.45
CA TYR A 397 -1.92 -5.88 -6.22
C TYR A 397 -1.81 -5.60 -4.73
N LEU A 398 -0.62 -5.24 -4.26
CA LEU A 398 -0.39 -4.77 -2.90
C LEU A 398 -0.54 -3.25 -2.85
N ALA A 399 -1.47 -2.79 -2.00
CA ALA A 399 -1.59 -1.40 -1.60
C ALA A 399 -0.31 -0.92 -0.86
N GLU A 400 -0.23 0.37 -0.59
CA GLU A 400 0.99 1.05 -0.15
C GLU A 400 1.59 0.51 1.15
N ASP A 401 0.72 0.12 2.08
CA ASP A 401 1.07 -0.42 3.40
C ASP A 401 1.65 -1.84 3.27
N TYR A 402 0.95 -2.72 2.56
CA TYR A 402 1.38 -4.10 2.34
C TYR A 402 2.58 -4.17 1.39
N ALA A 403 2.69 -3.25 0.44
CA ALA A 403 3.87 -3.13 -0.41
C ALA A 403 5.11 -2.76 0.41
N PHE A 404 5.01 -1.85 1.39
CA PHE A 404 6.12 -1.57 2.33
C PHE A 404 6.45 -2.81 3.17
N CYS A 405 5.43 -3.44 3.76
CA CYS A 405 5.62 -4.65 4.55
C CYS A 405 6.33 -5.76 3.76
N HIS A 406 5.95 -5.92 2.50
CA HIS A 406 6.56 -6.87 1.60
C HIS A 406 8.04 -6.56 1.35
N ARG A 407 8.38 -5.31 1.00
CA ARG A 407 9.77 -4.87 0.84
C ARG A 407 10.61 -5.10 2.10
N ALA A 408 10.06 -4.80 3.27
CA ALA A 408 10.75 -5.03 4.54
C ALA A 408 11.04 -6.52 4.76
N ARG A 409 10.10 -7.41 4.42
CA ARG A 409 10.29 -8.85 4.50
C ARG A 409 11.31 -9.38 3.50
N ASP A 410 11.35 -8.83 2.28
CA ASP A 410 12.39 -9.15 1.29
C ASP A 410 13.80 -8.80 1.80
N CYS A 411 13.91 -7.79 2.66
CA CYS A 411 15.15 -7.42 3.37
C CYS A 411 15.34 -8.18 4.72
N GLY A 412 14.56 -9.24 4.96
CA GLY A 412 14.69 -10.10 6.14
C GLY A 412 14.03 -9.58 7.43
N PHE A 413 13.31 -8.46 7.41
CA PHE A 413 12.61 -7.97 8.59
C PHE A 413 11.31 -8.72 8.85
N LYS A 414 11.03 -8.95 10.12
CA LYS A 414 9.73 -9.44 10.61
C LYS A 414 8.86 -8.28 11.03
N ILE A 415 7.54 -8.47 10.90
CA ILE A 415 6.54 -7.48 11.28
C ILE A 415 5.78 -8.06 12.45
N TYR A 416 5.60 -7.26 13.50
CA TYR A 416 4.94 -7.70 14.72
C TYR A 416 3.72 -6.84 15.02
N ALA A 417 2.79 -7.39 15.80
CA ALA A 417 1.70 -6.66 16.39
C ALA A 417 1.61 -6.94 17.89
N ASP A 418 1.34 -5.89 18.68
CA ASP A 418 0.95 -6.04 20.07
C ASP A 418 -0.57 -6.11 20.14
N THR A 419 -1.11 -7.32 20.37
CA THR A 419 -2.56 -7.55 20.42
C THR A 419 -3.20 -7.12 21.73
N SER A 420 -2.40 -6.66 22.71
CA SER A 420 -2.91 -6.05 23.93
C SER A 420 -3.39 -4.61 23.75
N ILE A 421 -2.97 -3.97 22.66
CA ILE A 421 -3.36 -2.61 22.29
C ILE A 421 -4.77 -2.64 21.70
N ARG A 422 -5.66 -1.80 22.25
CA ARG A 422 -7.04 -1.66 21.77
C ARG A 422 -7.19 -0.39 20.94
N LEU A 423 -7.29 -0.57 19.63
CA LEU A 423 -7.56 0.50 18.69
C LEU A 423 -9.03 0.52 18.26
N TRP A 424 -9.52 1.70 17.90
CA TRP A 424 -10.85 1.88 17.33
C TRP A 424 -10.75 2.52 15.96
N HIS A 425 -11.42 1.91 14.97
CA HIS A 425 -11.50 2.46 13.64
C HIS A 425 -12.78 3.28 13.49
N ILE A 426 -12.66 4.61 13.51
CA ILE A 426 -13.79 5.53 13.52
C ILE A 426 -14.37 5.62 12.11
N GLY A 427 -15.53 5.00 11.93
CA GLY A 427 -16.31 5.01 10.70
C GLY A 427 -17.65 5.69 10.88
N THR A 428 -18.43 5.73 9.81
CA THR A 428 -19.83 6.09 9.86
C THR A 428 -20.64 4.87 10.30
N TYR A 429 -21.48 5.04 11.31
CA TYR A 429 -22.43 4.04 11.78
C TYR A 429 -23.84 4.64 11.72
N ARG A 430 -24.78 3.92 11.10
CA ARG A 430 -26.19 4.35 11.04
C ARG A 430 -26.89 3.82 12.30
N TYR A 431 -27.45 4.73 13.08
CA TYR A 431 -28.17 4.39 14.30
C TYR A 431 -29.65 4.12 14.00
N GLY A 432 -30.16 3.00 14.51
CA GLY A 432 -31.57 2.59 14.47
C GLY A 432 -32.23 2.66 15.83
N TRP A 433 -33.48 2.19 15.92
CA TRP A 433 -34.22 2.13 17.20
C TRP A 433 -33.57 1.19 18.21
N GLU A 434 -32.91 0.15 17.72
CA GLU A 434 -32.22 -0.88 18.50
C GLU A 434 -31.06 -0.29 19.30
N ASP A 435 -30.32 0.66 18.71
CA ASP A 435 -29.17 1.30 19.37
C ASP A 435 -29.60 2.23 20.53
N ALA A 436 -30.89 2.57 20.62
CA ALA A 436 -31.42 3.35 21.75
C ALA A 436 -31.64 2.50 23.01
N GLY A 437 -31.72 1.17 22.88
CA GLY A 437 -32.04 0.26 23.99
C GLY A 437 -31.10 -0.92 24.16
N LEU A 438 -30.19 -1.17 23.21
CA LEU A 438 -29.24 -2.28 23.25
C LEU A 438 -27.80 -1.76 23.34
N ASP A 439 -27.12 -2.10 24.44
CA ASP A 439 -25.69 -1.91 24.56
C ASP A 439 -24.92 -2.97 23.75
N ARG A 440 -23.92 -2.54 22.99
CA ARG A 440 -22.98 -3.46 22.34
C ARG A 440 -21.94 -3.94 23.36
N PRO A 441 -21.88 -5.24 23.69
CA PRO A 441 -20.94 -5.73 24.68
C PRO A 441 -19.49 -5.48 24.23
N ARG A 442 -18.68 -4.93 25.14
CA ARG A 442 -17.25 -4.73 24.95
C ARG A 442 -16.50 -5.62 25.93
N PHE A 443 -15.66 -6.50 25.40
CA PHE A 443 -14.88 -7.44 26.21
C PHE A 443 -13.52 -6.85 26.55
N ALA A 444 -13.01 -7.14 27.76
CA ALA A 444 -11.64 -6.81 28.15
C ALA A 444 -10.60 -7.66 27.40
N SER A 445 -10.96 -8.91 27.09
CA SER A 445 -10.22 -9.80 26.21
C SER A 445 -11.15 -10.50 25.23
N PHE A 446 -10.66 -10.72 24.01
CA PHE A 446 -11.44 -11.27 22.90
C PHE A 446 -10.59 -12.20 22.05
N THR A 447 -10.99 -13.46 21.90
CA THR A 447 -10.32 -14.39 20.99
C THR A 447 -11.04 -14.39 19.66
N LEU A 448 -10.34 -13.95 18.61
CA LEU A 448 -10.82 -14.07 17.24
C LEU A 448 -10.28 -15.38 16.66
N ASN A 449 -11.18 -16.28 16.30
CA ASN A 449 -10.81 -17.51 15.58
C ASN A 449 -10.85 -17.24 14.08
N PHE A 450 -9.75 -17.53 13.39
CA PHE A 450 -9.65 -17.40 11.94
C PHE A 450 -10.08 -18.72 11.31
N LYS A 451 -11.12 -18.69 10.48
CA LYS A 451 -11.68 -19.89 9.85
C LYS A 451 -10.66 -20.64 8.96
N ASP A 452 -9.60 -19.95 8.51
CA ASP A 452 -8.58 -20.47 7.57
C ASP A 452 -7.13 -20.31 8.06
N GLY A 453 -6.89 -20.18 9.37
CA GLY A 453 -5.52 -20.08 9.86
C GLY A 453 -4.82 -18.76 9.53
N GLY A 454 -5.49 -17.61 9.59
CA GLY A 454 -4.80 -16.33 9.60
C GLY A 454 -4.05 -15.98 8.31
N VAL A 455 -4.84 -15.75 7.26
CA VAL A 455 -4.62 -14.93 6.05
C VAL A 455 -3.82 -15.49 4.87
N GLY A 456 -4.58 -15.72 3.78
CA GLY A 456 -4.14 -15.75 2.38
C GLY A 456 -5.24 -16.29 1.44
N ASP A 457 -6.23 -15.46 1.10
CA ASP A 457 -7.24 -15.67 0.03
C ASP A 457 -8.15 -16.94 0.11
N PRO A 458 -9.21 -17.07 -0.73
CA PRO A 458 -10.38 -17.91 -0.44
C PRO A 458 -10.01 -19.39 -0.26
N PRO A 459 -10.83 -20.16 0.47
CA PRO A 459 -10.48 -21.47 0.97
C PRO A 459 -9.79 -22.31 -0.10
N VAL A 460 -8.58 -22.78 0.22
CA VAL A 460 -8.09 -24.06 -0.29
C VAL A 460 -9.27 -25.01 -0.21
N ALA A 461 -9.69 -25.53 -1.37
CA ALA A 461 -10.83 -26.42 -1.51
C ALA A 461 -10.84 -27.38 -0.33
N THR A 462 -11.83 -27.20 0.54
CA THR A 462 -11.92 -27.93 1.80
C THR A 462 -11.85 -29.41 1.50
N ALA A 463 -10.85 -30.08 2.07
CA ALA A 463 -10.80 -31.52 2.24
C ALA A 463 -11.85 -32.04 3.26
N ASP A 464 -12.88 -31.25 3.54
CA ASP A 464 -14.03 -31.57 4.39
C ASP A 464 -15.39 -31.39 3.68
N ALA A 465 -15.39 -31.33 2.34
CA ALA A 465 -16.64 -31.49 1.60
C ALA A 465 -17.16 -32.92 1.83
N LYS A 466 -18.33 -33.06 2.45
CA LYS A 466 -19.01 -34.36 2.63
C LYS A 466 -19.01 -35.09 1.27
N PRO A 467 -18.74 -36.41 1.22
CA PRO A 467 -18.60 -37.16 -0.04
C PRO A 467 -19.72 -36.90 -1.06
N ALA A 468 -20.96 -36.73 -0.60
CA ALA A 468 -22.12 -36.42 -1.43
C ALA A 468 -22.03 -35.08 -2.18
N VAL A 469 -21.39 -34.04 -1.61
CA VAL A 469 -21.20 -32.74 -2.28
C VAL A 469 -20.16 -32.89 -3.39
N LEU A 470 -19.05 -33.59 -3.13
CA LEU A 470 -18.00 -33.82 -4.13
C LEU A 470 -18.51 -34.65 -5.31
N GLU A 471 -19.31 -35.69 -5.03
CA GLU A 471 -19.96 -36.50 -6.07
C GLU A 471 -20.99 -35.71 -6.89
N PHE A 472 -21.74 -34.82 -6.23
CA PHE A 472 -22.67 -33.92 -6.92
C PHE A 472 -21.93 -32.93 -7.85
N LEU A 473 -20.85 -32.30 -7.37
CA LEU A 473 -20.03 -31.40 -8.17
C LEU A 473 -19.43 -32.08 -9.41
N ALA A 474 -18.96 -33.33 -9.26
CA ALA A 474 -18.38 -34.11 -10.35
C ALA A 474 -19.37 -34.38 -11.51
N ARG A 475 -20.68 -34.38 -11.24
CA ARG A 475 -21.72 -34.59 -12.26
C ARG A 475 -22.01 -33.34 -13.11
N HIS A 476 -21.64 -32.15 -12.63
CA HIS A 476 -21.92 -30.86 -13.28
C HIS A 476 -20.63 -30.03 -13.44
N PRO A 477 -19.65 -30.52 -14.22
CA PRO A 477 -18.37 -29.86 -14.33
C PRO A 477 -18.46 -28.54 -15.10
N TRP A 478 -17.70 -27.56 -14.64
CA TRP A 478 -17.40 -26.34 -15.40
C TRP A 478 -16.45 -26.66 -16.57
N PRO A 479 -16.57 -25.97 -17.72
CA PRO A 479 -15.57 -26.08 -18.77
C PRO A 479 -14.21 -25.56 -18.29
N SER A 480 -13.11 -26.05 -18.88
CA SER A 480 -11.75 -25.65 -18.51
C SER A 480 -11.41 -24.20 -18.87
N GLU A 481 -12.11 -23.61 -19.82
CA GLU A 481 -11.91 -22.23 -20.29
C GLU A 481 -13.20 -21.44 -20.28
N LYS A 482 -13.08 -20.12 -20.06
CA LYS A 482 -14.22 -19.21 -20.04
C LYS A 482 -14.87 -19.13 -21.42
N PRO A 483 -16.18 -19.43 -21.57
CA PRO A 483 -16.87 -19.28 -22.85
C PRO A 483 -16.77 -17.85 -23.37
N LYS A 484 -16.44 -17.70 -24.66
CA LYS A 484 -16.37 -16.40 -25.33
C LYS A 484 -17.72 -16.08 -25.95
N VAL A 485 -18.53 -15.32 -25.23
CA VAL A 485 -19.88 -14.92 -25.62
C VAL A 485 -20.06 -13.41 -25.53
N PRO A 486 -20.93 -12.79 -26.36
CA PRO A 486 -21.30 -11.39 -26.21
C PRO A 486 -21.91 -11.12 -24.82
N PRO A 487 -21.78 -9.89 -24.28
CA PRO A 487 -22.39 -9.54 -23.02
C PRO A 487 -23.92 -9.68 -23.08
N PRO A 488 -24.59 -10.13 -22.00
CA PRO A 488 -26.04 -10.24 -21.96
C PRO A 488 -26.71 -8.85 -22.08
N PRO A 489 -27.99 -8.78 -22.44
CA PRO A 489 -28.72 -7.52 -22.54
C PRO A 489 -28.74 -6.77 -21.19
N ILE A 490 -28.63 -5.44 -21.22
CA ILE A 490 -28.54 -4.54 -20.05
C ILE A 490 -29.91 -4.36 -19.35
N ARG A 491 -30.86 -5.29 -19.53
CA ARG A 491 -32.15 -5.21 -18.81
C ARG A 491 -31.96 -5.66 -17.36
N ASN A 492 -32.51 -4.87 -16.44
CA ASN A 492 -32.47 -5.20 -15.02
C ASN A 492 -33.67 -6.08 -14.64
N TRP A 493 -33.51 -7.40 -14.77
CA TRP A 493 -34.53 -8.37 -14.36
C TRP A 493 -34.43 -8.79 -12.90
N LEU A 494 -33.38 -8.39 -12.18
CA LEU A 494 -33.33 -8.52 -10.72
C LEU A 494 -33.84 -7.23 -10.07
N PHE A 495 -35.14 -7.20 -9.77
CA PHE A 495 -35.78 -6.02 -9.21
C PHE A 495 -35.31 -5.74 -7.77
N PRO A 496 -35.23 -4.46 -7.34
CA PRO A 496 -34.84 -4.12 -5.96
C PRO A 496 -35.72 -4.78 -4.90
N SER A 497 -36.98 -5.04 -5.23
CA SER A 497 -37.91 -5.70 -4.31
C SER A 497 -37.59 -7.18 -4.10
N THR A 498 -37.06 -7.86 -5.13
CA THR A 498 -36.56 -9.24 -5.04
C THR A 498 -35.25 -9.29 -4.25
N GLN A 499 -34.37 -8.30 -4.45
CA GLN A 499 -33.15 -8.14 -3.63
C GLN A 499 -33.49 -7.97 -2.14
N ALA A 500 -34.53 -7.20 -1.81
CA ALA A 500 -35.00 -7.08 -0.43
C ALA A 500 -35.47 -8.43 0.15
N VAL A 501 -36.18 -9.26 -0.64
CA VAL A 501 -36.56 -10.61 -0.21
C VAL A 501 -35.32 -11.48 0.05
N PHE A 502 -34.28 -11.38 -0.79
CA PHE A 502 -33.00 -12.07 -0.56
C PHE A 502 -32.34 -11.63 0.74
N GLU A 503 -32.19 -10.31 0.92
CA GLU A 503 -31.52 -9.73 2.08
C GLU A 503 -32.22 -10.07 3.40
N GLU A 504 -33.55 -10.11 3.42
CA GLU A 504 -34.31 -10.42 4.62
C GLU A 504 -34.43 -11.93 4.90
N THR A 505 -34.45 -12.77 3.85
CA THR A 505 -34.82 -14.19 4.01
C THR A 505 -33.63 -15.14 4.01
N ILE A 506 -32.53 -14.78 3.34
CA ILE A 506 -31.36 -15.63 3.17
C ILE A 506 -30.33 -15.34 4.27
N PRO A 507 -30.05 -16.29 5.19
CA PRO A 507 -28.99 -16.12 6.18
C PRO A 507 -27.63 -16.00 5.49
N GLN A 508 -26.76 -15.12 6.00
CA GLN A 508 -25.39 -15.01 5.50
C GLN A 508 -24.56 -16.29 5.70
N ASP A 509 -24.96 -17.14 6.65
CA ASP A 509 -24.35 -18.45 6.93
C ASP A 509 -25.06 -19.62 6.23
N ALA A 510 -25.96 -19.35 5.27
CA ALA A 510 -26.53 -20.38 4.40
C ALA A 510 -25.42 -21.23 3.77
N ARG A 511 -25.66 -22.54 3.71
CA ARG A 511 -24.69 -23.56 3.25
C ARG A 511 -25.07 -24.09 1.88
N VAL A 512 -26.36 -24.24 1.59
CA VAL A 512 -26.84 -24.67 0.28
C VAL A 512 -28.03 -23.79 -0.12
N ILE A 513 -27.91 -23.13 -1.26
CA ILE A 513 -29.00 -22.36 -1.88
C ILE A 513 -29.30 -23.02 -3.21
N VAL A 514 -30.58 -23.27 -3.48
CA VAL A 514 -31.02 -23.72 -4.80
C VAL A 514 -31.75 -22.58 -5.48
N GLU A 515 -31.38 -22.31 -6.72
CA GLU A 515 -32.10 -21.41 -7.61
C GLU A 515 -32.71 -22.22 -8.74
N VAL A 516 -33.99 -22.00 -9.00
CA VAL A 516 -34.75 -22.61 -10.09
C VAL A 516 -35.11 -21.51 -11.08
N GLY A 517 -34.51 -21.55 -12.27
CA GLY A 517 -34.61 -20.50 -13.29
C GLY A 517 -33.48 -19.47 -13.21
N SER A 518 -32.25 -19.89 -13.48
CA SER A 518 -31.07 -19.02 -13.33
C SER A 518 -30.76 -18.15 -14.55
N PHE A 519 -31.32 -18.44 -15.72
CA PHE A 519 -31.15 -17.68 -16.96
C PHE A 519 -29.68 -17.32 -17.28
N THR A 520 -29.28 -16.05 -17.26
CA THR A 520 -27.89 -15.59 -17.50
C THR A 520 -27.08 -15.40 -16.21
N GLY A 521 -27.65 -15.69 -15.04
CA GLY A 521 -26.94 -15.76 -13.77
C GLY A 521 -26.83 -14.45 -12.99
N ARG A 522 -27.73 -13.48 -13.22
CA ARG A 522 -27.72 -12.21 -12.48
C ARG A 522 -28.14 -12.41 -11.01
N SER A 523 -29.27 -13.08 -10.79
CA SER A 523 -29.75 -13.51 -9.48
C SER A 523 -28.77 -14.50 -8.83
N THR A 524 -28.26 -15.48 -9.59
CA THR A 524 -27.22 -16.43 -9.11
C THR A 524 -26.01 -15.73 -8.51
N ARG A 525 -25.46 -14.72 -9.19
CA ARG A 525 -24.33 -13.93 -8.68
C ARG A 525 -24.71 -13.14 -7.43
N PHE A 526 -25.89 -12.55 -7.41
CA PHE A 526 -26.38 -11.86 -6.22
C PHE A 526 -26.50 -12.81 -5.01
N LEU A 527 -27.07 -14.01 -5.22
CA LEU A 527 -27.16 -15.05 -4.19
C LEU A 527 -25.78 -15.46 -3.70
N ALA A 528 -24.82 -15.65 -4.62
CA ALA A 528 -23.45 -15.99 -4.28
C ALA A 528 -22.72 -14.87 -3.53
N ASP A 529 -22.95 -13.60 -3.89
CA ASP A 529 -22.37 -12.46 -3.17
C ASP A 529 -22.98 -12.29 -1.77
N HIS A 530 -24.30 -12.45 -1.65
CA HIS A 530 -25.03 -12.30 -0.38
C HIS A 530 -24.69 -13.40 0.63
N ALA A 531 -24.55 -14.65 0.16
CA ALA A 531 -24.18 -15.81 0.98
C ALA A 531 -22.81 -16.38 0.52
N PRO A 532 -21.69 -15.76 0.93
CA PRO A 532 -20.36 -16.10 0.41
C PRO A 532 -19.91 -17.53 0.73
N THR A 533 -20.49 -18.15 1.76
CA THR A 533 -20.18 -19.54 2.17
C THR A 533 -21.13 -20.58 1.61
N ALA A 534 -22.16 -20.18 0.86
CA ALA A 534 -23.15 -21.10 0.31
C ALA A 534 -22.65 -21.73 -0.99
N LEU A 535 -22.97 -23.02 -1.16
CA LEU A 535 -23.01 -23.67 -2.46
C LEU A 535 -24.33 -23.26 -3.14
N VAL A 536 -24.24 -22.55 -4.27
CA VAL A 536 -25.39 -22.12 -5.06
C VAL A 536 -25.61 -23.09 -6.20
N ILE A 537 -26.72 -23.82 -6.18
CA ILE A 537 -27.10 -24.79 -7.21
C ILE A 537 -28.09 -24.10 -8.15
N ALA A 538 -27.62 -23.78 -9.35
CA ALA A 538 -28.38 -23.09 -10.39
C ALA A 538 -29.03 -24.10 -11.32
N ILE A 539 -30.34 -24.28 -11.23
CA ILE A 539 -31.13 -25.23 -12.03
C ILE A 539 -31.81 -24.48 -13.16
N ASP A 540 -31.46 -24.82 -14.39
CA ASP A 540 -32.14 -24.31 -15.59
C ASP A 540 -31.89 -25.30 -16.74
N HIS A 541 -32.76 -25.35 -17.74
CA HIS A 541 -32.49 -26.11 -18.96
C HIS A 541 -31.74 -25.27 -20.01
N TRP A 542 -31.67 -23.95 -19.82
CA TRP A 542 -31.08 -22.92 -20.68
C TRP A 542 -31.60 -22.97 -22.12
N ARG A 543 -32.93 -23.07 -22.26
CA ARG A 543 -33.63 -23.04 -23.56
C ARG A 543 -34.53 -21.80 -23.74
N GLY A 544 -34.62 -20.97 -22.69
CA GLY A 544 -35.58 -19.87 -22.60
C GLY A 544 -37.02 -20.35 -22.37
N SER A 545 -37.88 -19.42 -21.98
CA SER A 545 -39.31 -19.66 -21.79
C SER A 545 -40.12 -19.25 -23.04
N PRO A 546 -41.35 -19.78 -23.23
CA PRO A 546 -42.16 -19.52 -24.42
C PRO A 546 -42.42 -18.04 -24.71
N GLU A 547 -42.57 -17.21 -23.67
CA GLU A 547 -42.80 -15.76 -23.79
C GLU A 547 -41.58 -14.99 -24.33
N MET A 548 -40.37 -15.54 -24.17
CA MET A 548 -39.13 -14.93 -24.69
C MET A 548 -38.95 -15.15 -26.19
N ALA A 549 -39.71 -16.06 -26.81
CA ALA A 549 -39.59 -16.40 -28.23
C ALA A 549 -39.92 -15.24 -29.18
N ASN A 550 -40.66 -14.23 -28.69
CA ASN A 550 -41.08 -13.07 -29.47
C ASN A 550 -40.38 -11.76 -29.06
N ASP A 551 -39.43 -11.79 -28.12
CA ASP A 551 -38.68 -10.59 -27.70
C ASP A 551 -37.40 -10.44 -28.55
N PRO A 552 -37.31 -9.41 -29.43
CA PRO A 552 -36.18 -9.23 -30.33
C PRO A 552 -34.82 -9.09 -29.61
N GLU A 553 -34.80 -8.57 -28.38
CA GLU A 553 -33.57 -8.41 -27.61
C GLU A 553 -33.09 -9.73 -26.99
N VAL A 554 -34.01 -10.66 -26.71
CA VAL A 554 -33.72 -11.91 -26.00
C VAL A 554 -33.45 -13.06 -26.98
N VAL A 555 -34.15 -13.08 -28.12
CA VAL A 555 -34.03 -14.13 -29.17
C VAL A 555 -32.58 -14.35 -29.63
N ALA A 556 -31.77 -13.29 -29.71
CA ALA A 556 -30.36 -13.37 -30.10
C ALA A 556 -29.46 -14.14 -29.11
N PHE A 557 -29.91 -14.30 -27.86
CA PHE A 557 -29.19 -14.94 -26.78
C PHE A 557 -29.72 -16.34 -26.45
N LEU A 558 -30.97 -16.66 -26.80
CA LEU A 558 -31.60 -17.96 -26.53
C LEU A 558 -30.70 -19.18 -26.87
N PRO A 559 -29.99 -19.22 -28.03
CA PRO A 559 -29.15 -20.37 -28.36
C PRO A 559 -27.87 -20.50 -27.51
N ARG A 560 -27.49 -19.46 -26.75
CA ARG A 560 -26.22 -19.34 -26.02
C ARG A 560 -26.42 -19.03 -24.53
N LEU A 561 -27.62 -19.24 -23.99
CA LEU A 561 -27.92 -18.88 -22.61
C LEU A 561 -27.03 -19.60 -21.62
N TYR A 562 -26.73 -20.88 -21.87
CA TYR A 562 -25.86 -21.67 -21.01
C TYR A 562 -24.43 -21.12 -21.01
N GLU A 563 -23.86 -20.87 -22.18
CA GLU A 563 -22.51 -20.31 -22.32
C GLU A 563 -22.42 -18.89 -21.72
N THR A 564 -23.51 -18.11 -21.82
CA THR A 564 -23.65 -16.79 -21.20
C THR A 564 -23.70 -16.89 -19.69
N PHE A 565 -24.51 -17.79 -19.14
CA PHE A 565 -24.53 -18.08 -17.69
C PHE A 565 -23.15 -18.44 -17.17
N LEU A 566 -22.44 -19.36 -17.84
CA LEU A 566 -21.09 -19.76 -17.46
C LEU A 566 -20.12 -18.58 -17.52
N ALA A 567 -20.17 -17.77 -18.58
CA ALA A 567 -19.31 -16.61 -18.71
C ALA A 567 -19.58 -15.53 -17.62
N GLU A 568 -20.84 -15.30 -17.26
CA GLU A 568 -21.23 -14.32 -16.24
C GLU A 568 -20.89 -14.81 -14.84
N CYS A 569 -21.14 -16.08 -14.52
CA CYS A 569 -20.85 -16.68 -13.22
C CYS A 569 -19.41 -17.21 -13.08
N TRP A 570 -18.52 -16.91 -14.04
CA TRP A 570 -17.16 -17.49 -14.11
C TRP A 570 -16.35 -17.30 -12.82
N LEU A 571 -16.48 -16.15 -12.16
CA LEU A 571 -15.76 -15.83 -10.92
C LEU A 571 -16.28 -16.58 -9.69
N PHE A 572 -17.43 -17.26 -9.80
CA PHE A 572 -18.11 -17.99 -8.73
C PHE A 572 -18.12 -19.51 -8.94
N ARG A 573 -17.41 -20.02 -9.95
CA ARG A 573 -17.43 -21.44 -10.39
C ARG A 573 -16.97 -22.46 -9.34
N ASP A 574 -16.26 -22.00 -8.32
CA ASP A 574 -15.86 -22.74 -7.14
C ASP A 574 -17.03 -23.10 -6.21
N ARG A 575 -18.14 -22.33 -6.30
CA ARG A 575 -19.30 -22.47 -5.42
C ARG A 575 -20.67 -22.34 -6.11
N VAL A 576 -20.70 -22.11 -7.41
CA VAL A 576 -21.90 -22.17 -8.26
C VAL A 576 -21.88 -23.46 -9.07
N VAL A 577 -22.97 -24.22 -9.01
CA VAL A 577 -23.13 -25.50 -9.71
C VAL A 577 -24.23 -25.37 -10.77
N PRO A 578 -23.89 -25.34 -12.07
CA PRO A 578 -24.88 -25.29 -13.15
C PRO A 578 -25.51 -26.67 -13.40
N VAL A 579 -26.75 -26.87 -12.96
CA VAL A 579 -27.51 -28.10 -13.17
C VAL A 579 -28.39 -27.96 -14.39
N ARG A 580 -27.92 -28.49 -15.54
CA ARG A 580 -28.62 -28.37 -16.85
C ARG A 580 -29.77 -29.36 -16.99
N ARG A 581 -30.91 -29.05 -16.35
CA ARG A 581 -32.11 -29.88 -16.23
C ARG A 581 -33.39 -29.03 -16.18
N SER A 582 -34.55 -29.65 -16.37
CA SER A 582 -35.81 -29.00 -16.01
C SER A 582 -35.90 -28.78 -14.49
N SER A 583 -36.72 -27.82 -14.04
CA SER A 583 -36.93 -27.51 -12.61
C SER A 583 -37.16 -28.76 -11.76
N LEU A 584 -38.10 -29.62 -12.18
CA LEU A 584 -38.47 -30.84 -11.45
C LEU A 584 -37.36 -31.89 -11.41
N GLU A 585 -36.62 -32.05 -12.51
CA GLU A 585 -35.50 -33.00 -12.57
C GLU A 585 -34.32 -32.51 -11.72
N GLY A 586 -33.99 -31.21 -11.77
CA GLY A 586 -32.93 -30.63 -10.98
C GLY A 586 -33.21 -30.69 -9.48
N LEU A 587 -34.43 -30.35 -9.05
CA LEU A 587 -34.83 -30.44 -7.64
C LEU A 587 -34.76 -31.89 -7.11
N ARG A 588 -35.18 -32.87 -7.92
CA ARG A 588 -35.03 -34.29 -7.59
C ARG A 588 -33.57 -34.70 -7.53
N GLU A 589 -32.73 -34.24 -8.47
CA GLU A 589 -31.31 -34.56 -8.48
C GLU A 589 -30.59 -34.03 -7.22
N VAL A 590 -30.96 -32.84 -6.74
CA VAL A 590 -30.49 -32.29 -5.46
C VAL A 590 -30.95 -33.15 -4.28
N ALA A 591 -32.20 -33.60 -4.28
CA ALA A 591 -32.76 -34.46 -3.22
C ALA A 591 -32.12 -35.85 -3.21
N ASP A 592 -31.93 -36.46 -4.37
CA ASP A 592 -31.30 -37.78 -4.56
C ASP A 592 -29.82 -37.74 -4.14
N ALA A 593 -29.16 -36.59 -4.29
CA ALA A 593 -27.81 -36.35 -3.78
C ALA A 593 -27.76 -36.17 -2.25
N GLY A 594 -28.91 -36.16 -1.55
CA GLY A 594 -29.00 -35.97 -0.10
C GLY A 594 -28.65 -34.55 0.35
N LEU A 595 -28.63 -33.58 -0.56
CA LEU A 595 -28.38 -32.18 -0.25
C LEU A 595 -29.62 -31.57 0.42
N ARG A 596 -29.40 -30.66 1.35
CA ARG A 596 -30.47 -30.00 2.13
C ARG A 596 -30.35 -28.49 1.93
N PRO A 597 -31.10 -27.90 0.99
CA PRO A 597 -31.13 -26.47 0.79
C PRO A 597 -31.64 -25.75 2.03
N ASP A 598 -30.97 -24.66 2.43
CA ASP A 598 -31.47 -23.72 3.42
C ASP A 598 -32.54 -22.82 2.80
N VAL A 599 -32.37 -22.49 1.51
CA VAL A 599 -33.25 -21.63 0.72
C VAL A 599 -33.43 -22.20 -0.68
N ILE A 600 -34.65 -22.11 -1.20
CA ILE A 600 -34.97 -22.35 -2.62
C ILE A 600 -35.61 -21.09 -3.19
N PHE A 601 -34.97 -20.50 -4.20
CA PHE A 601 -35.48 -19.38 -4.99
C PHE A 601 -36.08 -19.89 -6.30
N ILE A 602 -37.30 -19.47 -6.63
CA ILE A 602 -38.03 -19.91 -7.83
C ILE A 602 -38.35 -18.69 -8.71
N ASP A 603 -37.82 -18.71 -9.93
CA ASP A 603 -37.93 -17.67 -10.97
C ASP A 603 -37.77 -18.29 -12.38
N ALA A 604 -38.60 -19.31 -12.68
CA ALA A 604 -38.48 -20.14 -13.87
C ALA A 604 -39.57 -19.85 -14.93
N ASP A 605 -40.52 -20.77 -15.13
CA ASP A 605 -41.62 -20.61 -16.10
C ASP A 605 -42.84 -19.97 -15.41
N HIS A 606 -43.48 -18.99 -16.07
CA HIS A 606 -44.56 -18.22 -15.48
C HIS A 606 -45.97 -18.79 -15.73
N SER A 607 -46.09 -19.96 -16.36
CA SER A 607 -47.37 -20.66 -16.48
C SER A 607 -47.83 -21.19 -15.12
N TYR A 608 -49.14 -21.14 -14.87
CA TYR A 608 -49.71 -21.56 -13.60
C TYR A 608 -49.36 -23.03 -13.28
N GLU A 609 -49.40 -23.91 -14.29
CA GLU A 609 -49.09 -25.33 -14.15
C GLU A 609 -47.63 -25.58 -13.76
N ALA A 610 -46.68 -24.84 -14.36
CA ALA A 610 -45.26 -24.98 -14.06
C ALA A 610 -44.92 -24.46 -12.66
N VAL A 611 -45.36 -23.24 -12.32
CA VAL A 611 -45.12 -22.66 -10.97
C VAL A 611 -45.73 -23.57 -9.89
N ARG A 612 -46.94 -24.07 -10.11
CA ARG A 612 -47.60 -25.00 -9.18
C ARG A 612 -46.80 -26.30 -9.01
N ALA A 613 -46.24 -26.83 -10.09
CA ALA A 613 -45.43 -28.04 -10.05
C ALA A 613 -44.09 -27.82 -9.33
N ASP A 614 -43.40 -26.69 -9.60
CA ASP A 614 -42.14 -26.33 -8.97
C ASP A 614 -42.31 -26.10 -7.45
N LEU A 615 -43.34 -25.35 -7.06
CA LEU A 615 -43.70 -25.15 -5.65
C LEU A 615 -44.03 -26.47 -4.95
N ALA A 616 -44.85 -27.32 -5.55
CA ALA A 616 -45.20 -28.61 -4.97
C ALA A 616 -43.96 -29.49 -4.77
N CYS A 617 -43.11 -29.56 -5.80
CA CYS A 617 -41.87 -30.33 -5.76
C CYS A 617 -40.91 -29.83 -4.67
N ALA A 618 -40.66 -28.51 -4.62
CA ALA A 618 -39.78 -27.90 -3.64
C ALA A 618 -40.28 -28.11 -2.20
N LEU A 619 -41.58 -27.90 -1.96
CA LEU A 619 -42.20 -28.07 -0.64
C LEU A 619 -42.29 -29.54 -0.20
N ASP A 620 -42.40 -30.49 -1.13
CA ASP A 620 -42.43 -31.93 -0.83
C ASP A 620 -41.03 -32.49 -0.54
N LEU A 621 -40.04 -32.13 -1.37
CA LEU A 621 -38.68 -32.63 -1.24
C LEU A 621 -37.92 -31.94 -0.09
N PHE A 622 -38.18 -30.65 0.13
CA PHE A 622 -37.42 -29.82 1.06
C PHE A 622 -38.33 -29.03 2.01
N PRO A 623 -39.12 -29.70 2.87
CA PRO A 623 -40.09 -29.04 3.75
C PRO A 623 -39.47 -28.11 4.79
N GLN A 624 -38.14 -28.15 4.99
CA GLN A 624 -37.40 -27.29 5.91
C GLN A 624 -36.75 -26.08 5.21
N ALA A 625 -36.70 -26.07 3.88
CA ALA A 625 -36.10 -24.97 3.13
C ALA A 625 -37.04 -23.76 3.12
N ARG A 626 -36.47 -22.56 3.21
CA ARG A 626 -37.22 -21.32 3.00
C ARG A 626 -37.50 -21.17 1.52
N ILE A 627 -38.76 -21.00 1.14
CA ILE A 627 -39.16 -20.85 -0.26
C ILE A 627 -39.42 -19.38 -0.55
N ILE A 628 -38.73 -18.86 -1.56
CA ILE A 628 -38.85 -17.50 -2.04
C ILE A 628 -38.96 -17.49 -3.58
N GLY A 629 -39.42 -16.39 -4.15
CA GLY A 629 -39.49 -16.26 -5.60
C GLY A 629 -39.73 -14.83 -6.08
N ASP A 630 -39.79 -14.67 -7.40
CA ASP A 630 -40.03 -13.41 -8.09
C ASP A 630 -41.33 -13.46 -8.91
N ASP A 631 -41.59 -12.42 -9.69
CA ASP A 631 -42.67 -12.33 -10.67
C ASP A 631 -44.09 -12.38 -10.09
N TRP A 632 -44.27 -11.84 -8.87
CA TRP A 632 -45.59 -11.64 -8.25
C TRP A 632 -46.53 -10.74 -9.07
N ASN A 633 -46.03 -9.95 -10.02
CA ASN A 633 -46.86 -9.20 -10.96
C ASN A 633 -47.60 -10.11 -11.96
N TRP A 634 -47.18 -11.36 -12.17
CA TRP A 634 -47.87 -12.33 -13.03
C TRP A 634 -49.05 -12.99 -12.33
N GLY A 635 -50.23 -12.94 -12.95
CA GLY A 635 -51.46 -13.48 -12.37
C GLY A 635 -51.39 -14.98 -12.09
N SER A 636 -50.76 -15.73 -12.99
CA SER A 636 -50.49 -17.17 -12.87
C SER A 636 -49.58 -17.52 -11.69
N VAL A 637 -48.47 -16.79 -11.51
CA VAL A 637 -47.54 -16.94 -10.38
C VAL A 637 -48.27 -16.69 -9.06
N ARG A 638 -48.97 -15.55 -8.94
CA ARG A 638 -49.76 -15.23 -7.73
C ARG A 638 -50.76 -16.32 -7.40
N GLN A 639 -51.51 -16.77 -8.39
CA GLN A 639 -52.53 -17.79 -8.19
C GLN A 639 -51.91 -19.08 -7.67
N ALA A 640 -50.84 -19.56 -8.30
CA ALA A 640 -50.15 -20.78 -7.90
C ALA A 640 -49.58 -20.70 -6.47
N VAL A 641 -48.91 -19.60 -6.13
CA VAL A 641 -48.33 -19.40 -4.77
C VAL A 641 -49.43 -19.32 -3.71
N GLN A 642 -50.52 -18.57 -3.96
CA GLN A 642 -51.63 -18.45 -3.02
C GLN A 642 -52.34 -19.78 -2.79
N GLU A 643 -52.56 -20.57 -3.84
CA GLU A 643 -53.17 -21.89 -3.72
C GLU A 643 -52.25 -22.89 -2.99
N ALA A 644 -50.94 -22.87 -3.27
CA ALA A 644 -49.96 -23.68 -2.54
C ALA A 644 -49.94 -23.33 -1.04
N CYS A 645 -49.96 -22.05 -0.70
CA CYS A 645 -50.02 -21.58 0.68
C CYS A 645 -51.32 -22.02 1.38
N ARG A 646 -52.48 -21.88 0.73
CA ARG A 646 -53.78 -22.34 1.27
C ARG A 646 -53.79 -23.86 1.49
N ALA A 647 -53.32 -24.63 0.51
CA ALA A 647 -53.32 -26.09 0.57
C ALA A 647 -52.45 -26.63 1.72
N ARG A 648 -51.34 -25.93 2.04
CA ARG A 648 -50.38 -26.36 3.07
C ARG A 648 -50.46 -25.58 4.39
N ARG A 649 -51.45 -24.69 4.54
CA ARG A 649 -51.59 -23.80 5.71
C ARG A 649 -50.32 -22.98 5.99
N LEU A 650 -49.80 -22.35 4.94
CA LEU A 650 -48.67 -21.42 5.00
C LEU A 650 -49.16 -20.00 4.72
N GLN A 651 -48.35 -19.00 5.06
CA GLN A 651 -48.55 -17.60 4.71
C GLN A 651 -47.60 -17.20 3.58
N CYS A 652 -48.02 -16.22 2.78
CA CYS A 652 -47.18 -15.60 1.77
C CYS A 652 -47.02 -14.12 2.11
N GLU A 653 -45.78 -13.65 2.12
CA GLU A 653 -45.43 -12.23 2.23
C GLU A 653 -44.88 -11.75 0.89
N VAL A 654 -45.16 -10.50 0.53
CA VAL A 654 -44.89 -9.95 -0.79
C VAL A 654 -44.19 -8.60 -0.65
N HIS A 655 -43.06 -8.45 -1.32
CA HIS A 655 -42.31 -7.21 -1.42
C HIS A 655 -42.19 -6.85 -2.90
N GLY A 656 -43.00 -5.90 -3.38
CA GLY A 656 -43.04 -5.52 -4.80
C GLY A 656 -43.38 -6.70 -5.71
N VAL A 657 -42.42 -7.15 -6.52
CA VAL A 657 -42.54 -8.36 -7.35
C VAL A 657 -41.98 -9.63 -6.69
N GLY A 658 -41.19 -9.49 -5.63
CA GLY A 658 -40.66 -10.62 -4.87
C GLY A 658 -41.65 -11.14 -3.82
N TRP A 659 -41.54 -12.42 -3.47
CA TRP A 659 -42.40 -13.06 -2.47
C TRP A 659 -41.66 -14.14 -1.66
N ARG A 660 -42.15 -14.41 -0.45
CA ARG A 660 -41.67 -15.50 0.42
C ARG A 660 -42.80 -16.26 1.10
N ILE A 661 -42.59 -17.55 1.34
CA ILE A 661 -43.54 -18.42 2.05
C ILE A 661 -43.07 -18.63 3.51
N LEU A 662 -44.00 -18.50 4.45
CA LEU A 662 -43.76 -18.57 5.89
C LEU A 662 -44.73 -19.57 6.57
N PRO A 663 -44.33 -20.23 7.67
CA PRO A 663 -45.24 -21.02 8.50
C PRO A 663 -46.31 -20.14 9.19
N VAL A 664 -47.52 -20.67 9.39
CA VAL A 664 -48.55 -19.99 10.21
C VAL A 664 -48.18 -20.11 11.70
N GLY A 665 -47.62 -19.05 12.30
CA GLY A 665 -47.50 -18.88 13.77
C GLY A 665 -46.08 -18.73 14.35
N GLY A 666 -45.33 -17.68 13.98
CA GLY A 666 -43.98 -17.39 14.47
C GLY A 666 -43.85 -16.13 15.34
N ALA A 667 -44.92 -15.70 16.02
CA ALA A 667 -44.85 -14.67 17.05
C ALA A 667 -45.55 -15.18 18.33
N GLU A 668 -44.86 -15.03 19.46
CA GLU A 668 -45.29 -15.28 20.86
C GLU A 668 -45.07 -16.69 21.43
N ALA A 669 -43.94 -16.88 22.14
CA ALA A 669 -43.87 -17.31 23.56
C ALA A 669 -42.51 -17.97 23.90
N ILE A 670 -41.64 -17.26 24.61
CA ILE A 670 -40.72 -17.87 25.57
C ILE A 670 -40.94 -17.17 26.92
N ASP A 671 -41.66 -17.90 27.76
CA ASP A 671 -41.58 -17.98 29.23
C ASP A 671 -41.97 -16.75 30.08
N LYS A 672 -43.27 -16.67 30.41
CA LYS A 672 -43.73 -16.19 31.73
C LYS A 672 -44.22 -17.39 32.52
N THR A 673 -43.42 -17.79 33.51
CA THR A 673 -43.82 -18.70 34.59
C THR A 673 -45.04 -18.13 35.33
N PRO A 674 -46.08 -18.92 35.61
CA PRO A 674 -47.21 -18.46 36.41
C PRO A 674 -46.82 -18.44 37.90
N LYS A 675 -46.82 -17.25 38.52
CA LYS A 675 -46.86 -17.17 39.99
C LYS A 675 -48.30 -17.30 40.44
N ASP A 676 -48.49 -18.39 41.17
CA ASP A 676 -49.65 -18.76 41.96
C ASP A 676 -50.07 -17.64 42.93
N THR A 677 -51.38 -17.53 43.12
CA THR A 677 -52.05 -16.64 44.06
C THR A 677 -51.85 -17.10 45.51
N GLY A 678 -51.49 -16.20 46.43
CA GLY A 678 -51.41 -16.52 47.84
C GLY A 678 -51.18 -15.34 48.78
N HIS A 679 -52.30 -14.82 49.31
CA HIS A 679 -52.48 -14.12 50.59
C HIS A 679 -51.95 -12.69 50.84
N LEU A 680 -52.95 -11.89 51.28
CA LEU A 680 -52.98 -10.61 52.00
C LEU A 680 -52.82 -9.31 51.20
#